data_AF-A0A954Q9M8-F1
#
_entry.id   AF-A0A954Q9M8-F1
#
_cell.length_a   1.000
_cell.length_b   1.000
_cell.length_c   1.000
_cell.angle_alpha   90.00
_cell.angle_beta   90.00
_cell.angle_gamma   90.00
#
_symmetry.space_group_name_H-M   'P 1'
#
loop_
_entity.id
_entity.type
_entity.pdbx_description
1 polymer ?
#
loop_
_entity_poly.entity_id
_entity_poly.type
_entity_poly.pdbx_seq_one_letter_code
_entity_poly.pdbx_strand_id
1 'polypeptide(L)'
;MPTVEEALQLGWKQHQAGDLRNAEHIYRQVLAVVSTNANAWCFLGMACHDQSKYDEAVSAYHKALDIQPNFPVALSNLGNTLKQQGKLEEAEASCREALRLKPDYSTAFNNLGVALVAQGRLEEASETFQQALALMPNDAVTHSNLSAALVRQGKYSEAEANSKQALSLNPNYAEAHKNQGIVSLLLGDFERGWAEYEWRWNCPGCRMPNYSAPMWQGEPLDGKTILLHHEQGLGDTIQFVRYAAVLKQRGAGRVVVKTQKPLMQLLATGEGIDELVCDDAALPPFDVHVPILSVPGILKTTFDSIPGQVPYIHPDPKLVAKWKERLAKYEGFKIGISWQGSPDFHADAQRSIPLRHFARVAAVPGVRLFNFQKGFGTEQLDALNGEFEVISFGEELDRDFGPFMDTAAIMKNLDLVIAPDTSMIHLAGAVAAPAIIALSLSPDWRWFLKRDDSPWYPTVRLFRQQTLGDWDETFTRIADAVQERVNAASGLVDQVTPNQQATTPGKATMTQEATVNVEIAPGELIDKITILEIKLERITDAAKLANVRIELDTLERARDAVLTPSPELDGLTKQLKSINEQLWEIEDDIRDCERAKDFGEKFVELARSVYKSNDKRAALKRDVNTLLGSHLVEEKSYSDYE
;
A
#
# COMPACT_ATOMS: atom_id res chain seq x y z
N MET A 1 -31.94 33.22 34.91
CA MET A 1 -30.71 32.75 34.23
C MET A 1 -30.81 31.24 34.13
N PRO A 2 -30.37 30.62 33.02
CA PRO A 2 -30.25 29.17 32.98
C PRO A 2 -29.34 28.70 34.12
N THR A 3 -29.64 27.54 34.69
CA THR A 3 -28.74 26.85 35.61
C THR A 3 -27.45 26.46 34.89
N VAL A 4 -26.38 26.18 35.66
CA VAL A 4 -25.12 25.71 35.08
C VAL A 4 -25.34 24.46 34.20
N GLU A 5 -26.16 23.52 34.65
CA GLU A 5 -26.47 22.30 33.91
C GLU A 5 -27.20 22.58 32.58
N GLU A 6 -28.22 23.44 32.59
CA GLU A 6 -28.93 23.85 31.37
C GLU A 6 -28.01 24.55 30.37
N ALA A 7 -27.08 25.38 30.86
CA ALA A 7 -26.09 26.04 30.03
C ALA A 7 -25.11 25.03 29.41
N LEU A 8 -24.64 24.05 30.18
CA LEU A 8 -23.76 22.99 29.65
C LEU A 8 -24.48 22.12 28.61
N GLN A 9 -25.76 21.77 28.84
CA GLN A 9 -26.56 21.02 27.86
C GLN A 9 -26.79 21.83 26.58
N LEU A 10 -27.03 23.14 26.69
CA LEU A 10 -27.12 24.03 25.53
C LEU A 10 -25.79 24.08 24.77
N GLY A 11 -24.67 24.24 25.47
CA GLY A 11 -23.33 24.20 24.88
C GLY A 11 -23.08 22.88 24.15
N TRP A 12 -23.42 21.75 24.77
CA TRP A 12 -23.28 20.42 24.20
C TRP A 12 -24.12 20.24 22.94
N LYS A 13 -25.35 20.77 22.93
CA LYS A 13 -26.21 20.74 21.73
C LYS A 13 -25.60 21.53 20.57
N GLN A 14 -24.99 22.69 20.84
CA GLN A 14 -24.28 23.46 19.80
C GLN A 14 -23.05 22.72 19.31
N HIS A 15 -22.33 22.06 20.22
CA HIS A 15 -21.18 21.21 19.90
C HIS A 15 -21.58 20.09 18.93
N GLN A 16 -22.65 19.35 19.25
CA GLN A 16 -23.17 18.28 18.39
C GLN A 16 -23.65 18.79 17.02
N ALA A 17 -24.11 20.04 16.95
CA ALA A 17 -24.49 20.70 15.70
C ALA A 17 -23.28 21.20 14.87
N GLY A 18 -22.05 21.05 15.39
CA GLY A 18 -20.82 21.54 14.75
C GLY A 18 -20.56 23.03 14.98
N ASP A 19 -21.39 23.73 15.76
CA ASP A 19 -21.18 25.14 16.12
C ASP A 19 -20.24 25.25 17.32
N LEU A 20 -18.99 24.87 17.07
CA LEU A 20 -17.94 24.79 18.09
C LEU A 20 -17.62 26.14 18.73
N ARG A 21 -17.77 27.25 17.98
CA ARG A 21 -17.53 28.61 18.50
C ARG A 21 -18.59 29.01 19.52
N ASN A 22 -19.87 28.74 19.23
CA ASN A 22 -20.92 29.03 20.19
C ASN A 22 -20.88 28.08 21.39
N ALA A 23 -20.55 26.80 21.18
CA ALA A 23 -20.32 25.86 22.28
C ALA A 23 -19.19 26.37 23.21
N GLU A 24 -18.03 26.73 22.64
CA GLU A 24 -16.91 27.32 23.38
C GLU A 24 -17.34 28.58 24.17
N HIS A 25 -18.09 29.48 23.53
CA HIS A 25 -18.58 30.71 24.18
C HIS A 25 -19.46 30.39 25.40
N ILE A 26 -20.38 29.44 25.27
CA ILE A 26 -21.28 29.03 26.36
C ILE A 26 -20.48 28.41 27.51
N TYR A 27 -19.51 27.53 27.24
CA TYR A 27 -18.68 26.93 28.28
C TYR A 27 -17.84 28.00 29.02
N ARG A 28 -17.30 28.99 28.30
CA ARG A 28 -16.59 30.12 28.93
C ARG A 28 -17.51 30.99 29.79
N GLN A 29 -18.77 31.20 29.38
CA GLN A 29 -19.75 31.92 30.22
C GLN A 29 -20.05 31.17 31.53
N VAL A 30 -20.19 29.84 31.47
CA VAL A 30 -20.34 29.02 32.67
C VAL A 30 -19.14 29.18 33.59
N LEU A 31 -17.93 29.12 33.03
CA LEU A 31 -16.67 29.25 33.79
C LEU A 31 -16.44 30.65 34.36
N ALA A 32 -17.01 31.70 33.75
CA ALA A 32 -16.98 33.06 34.30
C ALA A 32 -17.83 33.19 35.58
N VAL A 33 -18.86 32.36 35.73
CA VAL A 33 -19.74 32.33 36.92
C VAL A 33 -19.28 31.30 37.93
N VAL A 34 -18.87 30.12 37.46
CA VAL A 34 -18.45 28.97 38.29
C VAL A 34 -17.13 28.41 37.75
N SER A 35 -16.02 29.03 38.12
CA SER A 35 -14.67 28.64 37.65
C SER A 35 -14.20 27.28 38.16
N THR A 36 -14.86 26.72 39.17
CA THR A 36 -14.56 25.41 39.76
C THR A 36 -15.43 24.28 39.20
N ASN A 37 -16.08 24.47 38.03
CA ASN A 37 -16.86 23.41 37.39
C ASN A 37 -15.96 22.57 36.46
N ALA A 38 -15.62 21.35 36.88
CA ALA A 38 -14.76 20.45 36.09
C ALA A 38 -15.36 20.05 34.74
N ASN A 39 -16.68 19.81 34.67
CA ASN A 39 -17.36 19.44 33.42
C ASN A 39 -17.29 20.57 32.39
N ALA A 40 -17.48 21.83 32.82
CA ALA A 40 -17.37 23.00 31.95
C ALA A 40 -15.96 23.15 31.37
N TRP A 41 -14.92 22.91 32.17
CA TRP A 41 -13.53 22.87 31.69
C TRP A 41 -13.28 21.71 30.72
N CYS A 42 -13.82 20.52 31.00
CA CYS A 42 -13.70 19.37 30.09
C CYS A 42 -14.38 19.64 28.74
N PHE A 43 -15.60 20.20 28.75
CA PHE A 43 -16.31 20.54 27.52
C PHE A 43 -15.65 21.70 26.75
N LEU A 44 -15.07 22.68 27.46
CA LEU A 44 -14.23 23.69 26.84
C LEU A 44 -13.02 23.04 26.14
N GLY A 45 -12.34 22.11 26.82
CA GLY A 45 -11.23 21.36 26.25
C GLY A 45 -11.61 20.63 24.96
N MET A 46 -12.78 20.00 24.94
CA MET A 46 -13.30 19.29 23.75
C MET A 46 -13.60 20.27 22.61
N ALA A 47 -14.26 21.39 22.88
CA ALA A 47 -14.54 22.41 21.87
C ALA A 47 -13.26 23.05 21.31
N CYS A 48 -12.24 23.24 22.14
CA CYS A 48 -10.92 23.72 21.70
C CYS A 48 -10.20 22.66 20.84
N HIS A 49 -10.26 21.38 21.21
CA HIS A 49 -9.67 20.27 20.44
C HIS A 49 -10.25 20.22 19.02
N ASP A 50 -11.58 20.24 18.90
CA ASP A 50 -12.26 20.13 17.61
C ASP A 50 -12.06 21.37 16.72
N GLN A 51 -11.61 22.48 17.31
CA GLN A 51 -11.17 23.68 16.61
C GLN A 51 -9.65 23.72 16.34
N SER A 52 -8.93 22.62 16.60
CA SER A 52 -7.47 22.52 16.52
C SER A 52 -6.70 23.49 17.41
N LYS A 53 -7.33 24.03 18.46
CA LYS A 53 -6.70 24.88 19.49
C LYS A 53 -6.09 24.00 20.58
N TYR A 54 -5.08 23.21 20.21
CA TYR A 54 -4.58 22.12 21.07
C TYR A 54 -3.99 22.61 22.40
N ASP A 55 -3.28 23.74 22.42
CA ASP A 55 -2.72 24.31 23.65
C ASP A 55 -3.80 24.73 24.65
N GLU A 56 -4.87 25.38 24.15
CA GLU A 56 -6.02 25.77 24.97
C GLU A 56 -6.77 24.53 25.47
N ALA A 57 -6.91 23.51 24.63
CA ALA A 57 -7.56 22.25 25.00
C ALA A 57 -6.81 21.55 26.15
N VAL A 58 -5.48 21.38 26.03
CA VAL A 58 -4.65 20.79 27.07
C VAL A 58 -4.75 21.57 28.39
N SER A 59 -4.68 22.91 28.32
CA SER A 59 -4.83 23.76 29.50
C SER A 59 -6.19 23.58 30.18
N ALA A 60 -7.27 23.51 29.39
CA ALA A 60 -8.62 23.29 29.91
C ALA A 60 -8.79 21.91 30.56
N TYR A 61 -8.24 20.84 29.98
CA TYR A 61 -8.27 19.51 30.60
C TYR A 61 -7.48 19.46 31.90
N HIS A 62 -6.29 20.08 31.96
CA HIS A 62 -5.56 20.19 33.22
C HIS A 62 -6.36 20.94 34.29
N LYS A 63 -7.05 22.03 33.93
CA LYS A 63 -7.96 22.71 34.88
C LYS A 63 -9.10 21.81 35.35
N ALA A 64 -9.68 21.00 34.48
CA ALA A 64 -10.69 20.02 34.88
C ALA A 64 -10.12 19.00 35.89
N LEU A 65 -8.89 18.54 35.66
CA LEU A 65 -8.20 17.56 36.51
C LEU A 65 -7.69 18.14 37.84
N ASP A 66 -7.29 19.42 37.86
CA ASP A 66 -6.95 20.14 39.11
C ASP A 66 -8.16 20.20 40.05
N ILE A 67 -9.36 20.37 39.50
CA ILE A 67 -10.63 20.43 40.24
C ILE A 67 -11.11 19.03 40.61
N GLN A 68 -11.04 18.08 39.67
CA GLN A 68 -11.46 16.69 39.83
C GLN A 68 -10.37 15.74 39.32
N PRO A 69 -9.46 15.28 40.19
CA PRO A 69 -8.35 14.40 39.77
C PRO A 69 -8.80 13.06 39.18
N ASN A 70 -9.91 12.51 39.69
CA ASN A 70 -10.49 11.25 39.21
C ASN A 70 -11.53 11.52 38.11
N PHE A 71 -11.07 12.01 36.94
CA PHE A 71 -11.95 12.36 35.82
C PHE A 71 -11.55 11.65 34.51
N PRO A 72 -12.02 10.40 34.30
CA PRO A 72 -11.62 9.58 33.15
C PRO A 72 -11.88 10.24 31.79
N VAL A 73 -13.00 10.97 31.64
CA VAL A 73 -13.35 11.64 30.38
C VAL A 73 -12.32 12.72 30.02
N ALA A 74 -11.91 13.54 30.99
CA ALA A 74 -10.89 14.56 30.78
C ALA A 74 -9.52 13.94 30.47
N LEU A 75 -9.13 12.85 31.16
CA LEU A 75 -7.87 12.12 30.89
C LEU A 75 -7.83 11.50 29.49
N SER A 76 -8.91 10.85 29.05
CA SER A 76 -9.00 10.24 27.72
C SER A 76 -8.91 11.29 26.61
N ASN A 77 -9.60 12.42 26.77
CA ASN A 77 -9.58 13.50 25.79
C ASN A 77 -8.27 14.31 25.83
N LEU A 78 -7.64 14.44 27.00
CA LEU A 78 -6.29 14.97 27.15
C LEU A 78 -5.31 14.10 26.37
N GLY A 79 -5.40 12.77 26.51
CA GLY A 79 -4.58 11.82 25.75
C GLY A 79 -4.68 12.02 24.24
N ASN A 80 -5.91 12.08 23.71
CA ASN A 80 -6.14 12.35 22.30
C ASN A 80 -5.57 13.71 21.85
N THR A 81 -5.62 14.74 22.69
CA THR A 81 -5.11 16.08 22.38
C THR A 81 -3.57 16.13 22.40
N LEU A 82 -2.94 15.49 23.38
CA LEU A 82 -1.48 15.37 23.48
C LEU A 82 -0.90 14.64 22.27
N LYS A 83 -1.62 13.63 21.76
CA LYS A 83 -1.26 12.96 20.50
C LYS A 83 -1.24 13.94 19.32
N GLN A 84 -2.19 14.87 19.22
CA GLN A 84 -2.17 15.90 18.17
C GLN A 84 -1.01 16.89 18.32
N GLN A 85 -0.47 17.07 19.53
CA GLN A 85 0.75 17.82 19.79
C GLN A 85 2.05 17.00 19.59
N GLY A 86 1.95 15.73 19.19
CA GLY A 86 3.11 14.84 19.05
C GLY A 86 3.69 14.30 20.37
N LYS A 87 3.03 14.56 21.50
CA LYS A 87 3.45 14.10 22.84
C LYS A 87 2.92 12.69 23.11
N LEU A 88 3.47 11.71 22.40
CA LEU A 88 2.88 10.36 22.30
C LEU A 88 2.93 9.57 23.62
N GLU A 89 3.99 9.73 24.41
CA GLU A 89 4.15 9.04 25.70
C GLU A 89 3.19 9.62 26.75
N GLU A 90 3.05 10.96 26.80
CA GLU A 90 2.09 11.63 27.68
C GLU A 90 0.63 11.28 27.28
N ALA A 91 0.38 11.13 25.98
CA ALA A 91 -0.91 10.72 25.45
C ALA A 91 -1.31 9.32 25.93
N GLU A 92 -0.39 8.36 25.80
CA GLU A 92 -0.57 6.99 26.29
C GLU A 92 -0.79 6.97 27.81
N ALA A 93 0.07 7.64 28.58
CA ALA A 93 -0.03 7.68 30.03
C ALA A 93 -1.41 8.21 30.49
N SER A 94 -1.90 9.26 29.84
CA SER A 94 -3.23 9.82 30.13
C SER A 94 -4.37 8.83 29.84
N CYS A 95 -4.31 8.13 28.70
CA CYS A 95 -5.33 7.13 28.36
C CYS A 95 -5.29 5.92 29.30
N ARG A 96 -4.10 5.44 29.68
CA ARG A 96 -3.94 4.35 30.65
C ARG A 96 -4.45 4.73 32.04
N GLU A 97 -4.24 5.96 32.49
CA GLU A 97 -4.80 6.44 33.75
C GLU A 97 -6.33 6.54 33.69
N ALA A 98 -6.90 6.96 32.56
CA ALA A 98 -8.35 6.92 32.36
C ALA A 98 -8.91 5.50 32.50
N LEU A 99 -8.21 4.50 31.92
CA LEU A 99 -8.59 3.09 32.02
C LEU A 99 -8.37 2.50 33.42
N ARG A 100 -7.35 2.97 34.16
CA ARG A 100 -7.15 2.58 35.56
C ARG A 100 -8.33 3.03 36.44
N LEU A 101 -8.83 4.25 36.21
CA LEU A 101 -9.98 4.80 36.93
C LEU A 101 -11.32 4.21 36.46
N LYS A 102 -11.43 3.89 35.17
CA LYS A 102 -12.62 3.30 34.56
C LYS A 102 -12.22 2.19 33.56
N PRO A 103 -12.13 0.93 34.03
CA PRO A 103 -11.66 -0.19 33.20
C PRO A 103 -12.56 -0.56 32.01
N ASP A 104 -13.83 -0.16 32.03
CA ASP A 104 -14.82 -0.40 30.98
C ASP A 104 -15.01 0.82 30.06
N TYR A 105 -14.00 1.69 29.93
CA TYR A 105 -14.10 2.90 29.12
C TYR A 105 -13.64 2.70 27.67
N SER A 106 -14.58 2.26 26.83
CA SER A 106 -14.36 2.02 25.39
C SER A 106 -13.67 3.18 24.64
N THR A 107 -14.07 4.44 24.89
CA THR A 107 -13.44 5.61 24.25
C THR A 107 -11.97 5.77 24.64
N ALA A 108 -11.60 5.45 25.89
CA ALA A 108 -10.20 5.51 26.32
C ALA A 108 -9.37 4.40 25.69
N PHE A 109 -9.94 3.20 25.49
CA PHE A 109 -9.30 2.16 24.67
C PHE A 109 -9.10 2.63 23.23
N ASN A 110 -10.12 3.19 22.56
CA ASN A 110 -9.95 3.72 21.21
C ASN A 110 -8.86 4.80 21.12
N ASN A 111 -8.84 5.76 22.06
CA ASN A 111 -7.82 6.82 22.08
C ASN A 111 -6.42 6.26 22.38
N LEU A 112 -6.31 5.26 23.25
CA LEU A 112 -5.05 4.54 23.50
C LEU A 112 -4.57 3.83 22.22
N GLY A 113 -5.46 3.12 21.52
CA GLY A 113 -5.14 2.46 20.26
C GLY A 113 -4.60 3.45 19.22
N VAL A 114 -5.24 4.61 19.07
CA VAL A 114 -4.78 5.68 18.17
C VAL A 114 -3.39 6.21 18.58
N ALA A 115 -3.11 6.37 19.87
CA ALA A 115 -1.80 6.78 20.36
C ALA A 115 -0.72 5.71 20.08
N LEU A 116 -1.03 4.43 20.30
CA LEU A 116 -0.14 3.29 20.01
C LEU A 116 0.17 3.16 18.52
N VAL A 117 -0.82 3.39 17.64
CA VAL A 117 -0.60 3.48 16.18
C VAL A 117 0.40 4.59 15.83
N ALA A 118 0.30 5.75 16.47
CA ALA A 118 1.21 6.86 16.25
C ALA A 118 2.64 6.56 16.74
N GLN A 119 2.78 5.76 17.79
CA GLN A 119 4.08 5.24 18.27
C GLN A 119 4.62 4.06 17.44
N GLY A 120 3.84 3.52 16.51
CA GLY A 120 4.22 2.35 15.71
C GLY A 120 4.05 0.99 16.39
N ARG A 121 3.44 0.94 17.59
CA ARG A 121 3.11 -0.30 18.33
C ARG A 121 1.81 -0.90 17.80
N LEU A 122 1.88 -1.44 16.58
CA LEU A 122 0.69 -1.81 15.81
C LEU A 122 -0.08 -2.96 16.43
N GLU A 123 0.60 -4.02 16.88
CA GLU A 123 -0.01 -5.23 17.44
C GLU A 123 -0.85 -4.87 18.67
N GLU A 124 -0.24 -4.17 19.62
CA GLU A 124 -0.91 -3.69 20.83
C GLU A 124 -2.06 -2.73 20.52
N ALA A 125 -1.89 -1.86 19.51
CA ALA A 125 -2.97 -0.99 19.07
C ALA A 125 -4.19 -1.78 18.57
N SER A 126 -3.98 -2.83 17.76
CA SER A 126 -5.07 -3.65 17.26
C SER A 126 -5.80 -4.41 18.36
N GLU A 127 -5.07 -4.97 19.33
CA GLU A 127 -5.65 -5.60 20.52
C GLU A 127 -6.45 -4.59 21.35
N THR A 128 -5.92 -3.38 21.51
CA THR A 128 -6.58 -2.28 22.22
C THR A 128 -7.88 -1.86 21.54
N PHE A 129 -7.92 -1.77 20.21
CA PHE A 129 -9.17 -1.51 19.49
C PHE A 129 -10.17 -2.66 19.61
N GLN A 130 -9.70 -3.91 19.60
CA GLN A 130 -10.58 -5.07 19.83
C GLN A 130 -11.19 -5.04 21.24
N GLN A 131 -10.45 -4.59 22.26
CA GLN A 131 -11.00 -4.36 23.60
C GLN A 131 -12.07 -3.26 23.61
N ALA A 132 -11.86 -2.16 22.88
CA ALA A 132 -12.89 -1.13 22.71
C ALA A 132 -14.16 -1.70 22.04
N LEU A 133 -14.02 -2.52 21.00
CA LEU A 133 -15.13 -3.16 20.29
C LEU A 133 -15.82 -4.26 21.11
N ALA A 134 -15.11 -4.95 22.01
CA ALA A 134 -15.72 -5.89 22.94
C ALA A 134 -16.70 -5.19 23.90
N LEU A 135 -16.42 -3.94 24.26
CA LEU A 135 -17.30 -3.10 25.10
C LEU A 135 -18.40 -2.41 24.28
N MET A 136 -18.08 -1.96 23.07
CA MET A 136 -19.03 -1.30 22.15
C MET A 136 -18.89 -1.88 20.72
N PRO A 137 -19.60 -2.98 20.40
CA PRO A 137 -19.47 -3.65 19.10
C PRO A 137 -19.94 -2.82 17.89
N ASN A 138 -20.75 -1.78 18.13
CA ASN A 138 -21.37 -0.96 17.10
C ASN A 138 -20.72 0.43 16.99
N ASP A 139 -19.40 0.52 17.22
CA ASP A 139 -18.65 1.77 17.07
C ASP A 139 -17.92 1.84 15.72
N ALA A 140 -18.50 2.61 14.79
CA ALA A 140 -17.96 2.81 13.44
C ALA A 140 -16.55 3.43 13.46
N VAL A 141 -16.26 4.33 14.42
CA VAL A 141 -14.97 5.00 14.54
C VAL A 141 -13.89 3.99 14.87
N THR A 142 -14.14 3.17 15.89
CA THR A 142 -13.18 2.14 16.32
C THR A 142 -12.96 1.07 15.24
N HIS A 143 -14.00 0.64 14.53
CA HIS A 143 -13.82 -0.26 13.37
C HIS A 143 -12.95 0.35 12.27
N SER A 144 -13.15 1.62 11.93
CA SER A 144 -12.32 2.31 10.93
C SER A 144 -10.87 2.46 11.37
N ASN A 145 -10.63 2.77 12.65
CA ASN A 145 -9.29 2.87 13.23
C ASN A 145 -8.58 1.51 13.25
N LEU A 146 -9.29 0.44 13.63
CA LEU A 146 -8.78 -0.92 13.56
C LEU A 146 -8.44 -1.32 12.12
N SER A 147 -9.30 -1.00 11.16
CA SER A 147 -9.02 -1.22 9.73
C SER A 147 -7.69 -0.57 9.31
N ALA A 148 -7.49 0.72 9.62
CA ALA A 148 -6.24 1.43 9.30
C ALA A 148 -5.00 0.81 9.98
N ALA A 149 -5.12 0.35 11.23
CA ALA A 149 -4.04 -0.34 11.93
C ALA A 149 -3.70 -1.70 11.29
N LEU A 150 -4.72 -2.48 10.92
CA LEU A 150 -4.58 -3.78 10.26
C LEU A 150 -3.93 -3.65 8.87
N VAL A 151 -4.24 -2.58 8.11
CA VAL A 151 -3.53 -2.28 6.86
C VAL A 151 -2.03 -2.14 7.12
N ARG A 152 -1.64 -1.37 8.14
CA ARG A 152 -0.22 -1.17 8.48
C ARG A 152 0.48 -2.46 8.95
N GLN A 153 -0.26 -3.42 9.50
CA GLN A 153 0.23 -4.76 9.86
C GLN A 153 0.29 -5.73 8.66
N GLY A 154 -0.25 -5.35 7.49
CA GLY A 154 -0.38 -6.25 6.34
C GLY A 154 -1.55 -7.24 6.44
N LYS A 155 -2.47 -7.06 7.39
CA LYS A 155 -3.66 -7.92 7.60
C LYS A 155 -4.85 -7.41 6.79
N TYR A 156 -4.72 -7.44 5.47
CA TYR A 156 -5.65 -6.75 4.55
C TYR A 156 -7.08 -7.30 4.56
N SER A 157 -7.27 -8.61 4.69
CA SER A 157 -8.62 -9.21 4.74
C SER A 157 -9.39 -8.78 5.99
N GLU A 158 -8.72 -8.75 7.15
CA GLU A 158 -9.31 -8.26 8.40
C GLU A 158 -9.55 -6.74 8.34
N ALA A 159 -8.64 -6.00 7.70
CA ALA A 159 -8.81 -4.56 7.48
C ALA A 159 -10.07 -4.27 6.64
N GLU A 160 -10.27 -5.02 5.56
CA GLU A 160 -11.44 -4.88 4.67
C GLU A 160 -12.75 -5.20 5.40
N ALA A 161 -12.78 -6.25 6.22
CA ALA A 161 -13.94 -6.60 7.02
C ALA A 161 -14.31 -5.47 8.00
N ASN A 162 -13.31 -4.88 8.65
CA ASN A 162 -13.52 -3.78 9.60
C ASN A 162 -13.96 -2.48 8.92
N SER A 163 -13.42 -2.12 7.75
CA SER A 163 -13.90 -0.95 7.02
C SER A 163 -15.34 -1.15 6.51
N LYS A 164 -15.68 -2.35 6.02
CA LYS A 164 -17.08 -2.68 5.66
C LYS A 164 -18.02 -2.58 6.87
N GLN A 165 -17.59 -3.02 8.04
CA GLN A 165 -18.39 -2.90 9.26
C GLN A 165 -18.53 -1.45 9.72
N ALA A 166 -17.49 -0.63 9.62
CA ALA A 166 -17.60 0.80 9.90
C ALA A 166 -18.64 1.49 8.98
N LEU A 167 -18.65 1.13 7.69
CA LEU A 167 -19.60 1.66 6.70
C LEU A 167 -21.02 1.13 6.90
N SER A 168 -21.21 -0.09 7.40
CA SER A 168 -22.55 -0.63 7.72
C SER A 168 -23.17 0.12 8.91
N LEU A 169 -22.35 0.51 9.88
CA LEU A 169 -22.75 1.27 11.07
C LEU A 169 -22.95 2.77 10.78
N ASN A 170 -22.09 3.35 9.94
CA ASN A 170 -22.18 4.74 9.51
C ASN A 170 -21.87 4.88 8.01
N PRO A 171 -22.89 4.84 7.13
CA PRO A 171 -22.73 4.93 5.68
C PRO A 171 -22.18 6.26 5.15
N ASN A 172 -22.01 7.29 6.00
CA ASN A 172 -21.47 8.59 5.60
C ASN A 172 -20.09 8.84 6.21
N TYR A 173 -19.42 7.81 6.75
CA TYR A 173 -18.14 7.99 7.42
C TYR A 173 -16.98 8.05 6.41
N ALA A 174 -16.57 9.28 6.08
CA ALA A 174 -15.57 9.56 5.05
C ALA A 174 -14.24 8.80 5.23
N GLU A 175 -13.70 8.73 6.44
CA GLU A 175 -12.45 8.03 6.72
C GLU A 175 -12.58 6.52 6.50
N ALA A 176 -13.73 5.91 6.83
CA ALA A 176 -13.99 4.50 6.57
C ALA A 176 -14.10 4.21 5.06
N HIS A 177 -14.72 5.11 4.29
CA HIS A 177 -14.75 5.03 2.83
C HIS A 177 -13.33 5.13 2.25
N LYS A 178 -12.53 6.12 2.68
CA LYS A 178 -11.13 6.26 2.24
C LYS A 178 -10.32 5.00 2.56
N ASN A 179 -10.46 4.45 3.77
CA ASN A 179 -9.75 3.22 4.17
C ASN A 179 -10.19 2.02 3.32
N GLN A 180 -11.49 1.86 3.07
CA GLN A 180 -12.01 0.84 2.15
C GLN A 180 -11.45 1.01 0.74
N GLY A 181 -11.41 2.25 0.22
CA GLY A 181 -10.87 2.56 -1.10
C GLY A 181 -9.40 2.17 -1.22
N ILE A 182 -8.58 2.52 -0.23
CA ILE A 182 -7.16 2.15 -0.19
C ILE A 182 -7.00 0.62 -0.19
N VAL A 183 -7.75 -0.10 0.66
CA VAL A 183 -7.67 -1.57 0.74
C VAL A 183 -8.13 -2.22 -0.57
N SER A 184 -9.26 -1.77 -1.14
CA SER A 184 -9.77 -2.28 -2.41
C SER A 184 -8.79 -2.04 -3.56
N LEU A 185 -8.21 -0.84 -3.69
CA LEU A 185 -7.18 -0.55 -4.69
C LEU A 185 -5.93 -1.43 -4.52
N LEU A 186 -5.46 -1.60 -3.29
CA LEU A 186 -4.29 -2.43 -2.97
C LEU A 186 -4.52 -3.91 -3.32
N LEU A 187 -5.75 -4.40 -3.14
CA LEU A 187 -6.18 -5.75 -3.51
C LEU A 187 -6.53 -5.91 -5.01
N GLY A 188 -6.54 -4.81 -5.78
CA GLY A 188 -6.86 -4.81 -7.21
C GLY A 188 -8.35 -4.74 -7.55
N ASP A 189 -9.23 -4.51 -6.57
CA ASP A 189 -10.64 -4.17 -6.79
C ASP A 189 -10.75 -2.68 -7.14
N PHE A 190 -10.46 -2.36 -8.41
CA PHE A 190 -10.45 -0.99 -8.90
C PHE A 190 -11.82 -0.34 -8.92
N GLU A 191 -12.88 -1.08 -9.27
CA GLU A 191 -14.23 -0.51 -9.38
C GLU A 191 -14.67 0.06 -8.04
N ARG A 192 -14.57 -0.75 -6.98
CA ARG A 192 -14.85 -0.28 -5.63
C ARG A 192 -13.80 0.70 -5.15
N GLY A 193 -12.52 0.38 -5.36
CA GLY A 193 -11.39 1.15 -4.89
C GLY A 193 -11.47 2.62 -5.26
N TRP A 194 -11.74 2.93 -6.54
CA TRP A 194 -11.88 4.30 -6.99
C TRP A 194 -13.10 5.01 -6.40
N ALA A 195 -14.26 4.34 -6.38
CA ALA A 195 -15.50 4.93 -5.88
C ALA A 195 -15.38 5.32 -4.40
N GLU A 196 -14.81 4.43 -3.59
CA GLU A 196 -14.63 4.64 -2.15
C GLU A 196 -13.52 5.68 -1.88
N TYR A 197 -12.47 5.73 -2.71
CA TYR A 197 -11.36 6.67 -2.54
C TYR A 197 -11.73 8.14 -2.84
N GLU A 198 -12.80 8.41 -3.59
CA GLU A 198 -13.31 9.79 -3.78
C GLU A 198 -13.80 10.44 -2.48
N TRP A 199 -14.18 9.65 -1.48
CA TRP A 199 -14.55 10.17 -0.15
C TRP A 199 -13.40 10.83 0.60
N ARG A 200 -12.16 10.73 0.11
CA ARG A 200 -11.02 11.48 0.63
C ARG A 200 -11.30 12.98 0.72
N TRP A 201 -12.13 13.53 -0.16
CA TRP A 201 -12.50 14.95 -0.14
C TRP A 201 -13.41 15.35 1.03
N ASN A 202 -14.05 14.37 1.68
CA ASN A 202 -14.86 14.56 2.87
C ASN A 202 -14.08 14.29 4.18
N CYS A 203 -12.82 13.83 4.08
CA CYS A 203 -11.97 13.62 5.25
C CYS A 203 -11.46 14.96 5.82
N PRO A 204 -11.24 15.06 7.15
CA PRO A 204 -10.62 16.23 7.76
C PRO A 204 -9.29 16.62 7.10
N GLY A 205 -9.10 17.91 6.84
CA GLY A 205 -7.89 18.45 6.21
C GLY A 205 -7.86 18.37 4.68
N CYS A 206 -8.74 17.58 4.06
CA CYS A 206 -8.90 17.54 2.61
C CYS A 206 -10.06 18.47 2.21
N ARG A 207 -9.83 19.37 1.24
CA ARG A 207 -10.91 20.21 0.69
C ARG A 207 -10.76 20.34 -0.81
N MET A 208 -11.83 20.02 -1.52
CA MET A 208 -11.89 20.23 -2.96
C MET A 208 -11.77 21.73 -3.24
N PRO A 209 -10.86 22.16 -4.14
CA PRO A 209 -10.83 23.53 -4.60
C PRO A 209 -12.17 23.92 -5.23
N ASN A 210 -12.67 25.10 -4.88
CA ASN A 210 -13.91 25.63 -5.44
C ASN A 210 -13.60 26.46 -6.69
N TYR A 211 -13.90 25.92 -7.88
CA TYR A 211 -13.80 26.63 -9.15
C TYR A 211 -15.20 26.95 -9.69
N SER A 212 -15.32 28.00 -10.50
CA SER A 212 -16.60 28.37 -11.12
C SER A 212 -17.02 27.43 -12.24
N ALA A 213 -16.06 26.79 -12.92
CA ALA A 213 -16.32 25.79 -13.94
C ALA A 213 -16.71 24.45 -13.28
N PRO A 214 -17.53 23.61 -13.93
CA PRO A 214 -17.91 22.31 -13.38
C PRO A 214 -16.74 21.32 -13.37
N MET A 215 -16.78 20.38 -12.43
CA MET A 215 -15.87 19.24 -12.40
C MET A 215 -16.25 18.24 -13.50
N TRP A 216 -15.29 17.89 -14.36
CA TRP A 216 -15.45 16.89 -15.43
C TRP A 216 -15.81 15.52 -14.86
N GLN A 217 -16.77 14.83 -15.47
CA GLN A 217 -17.31 13.54 -14.99
C GLN A 217 -17.08 12.38 -15.98
N GLY A 218 -16.23 12.59 -16.99
CA GLY A 218 -15.90 11.55 -17.99
C GLY A 218 -16.68 11.67 -19.30
N GLU A 219 -17.51 12.71 -19.45
CA GLU A 219 -18.16 13.04 -20.72
C GLU A 219 -17.12 13.39 -21.81
N PRO A 220 -17.46 13.25 -23.12
CA PRO A 220 -16.58 13.68 -24.19
C PRO A 220 -16.09 15.12 -24.02
N LEU A 221 -14.80 15.35 -24.24
CA LEU A 221 -14.20 16.67 -24.05
C LEU A 221 -14.41 17.57 -25.28
N ASP A 222 -14.55 17.03 -26.50
CA ASP A 222 -14.98 17.74 -27.71
C ASP A 222 -14.35 19.12 -27.93
N GLY A 223 -13.04 19.23 -27.73
CA GLY A 223 -12.28 20.48 -27.90
C GLY A 223 -12.27 21.41 -26.67
N LYS A 224 -12.92 21.05 -25.56
CA LYS A 224 -12.89 21.81 -24.31
C LYS A 224 -11.47 21.95 -23.75
N THR A 225 -11.27 23.04 -23.02
CA THR A 225 -10.11 23.26 -22.16
C THR A 225 -10.38 22.66 -20.79
N ILE A 226 -9.55 21.70 -20.37
CA ILE A 226 -9.62 21.07 -19.05
C ILE A 226 -8.48 21.55 -18.15
N LEU A 227 -8.82 21.97 -16.93
CA LEU A 227 -7.86 22.20 -15.86
C LEU A 227 -7.64 20.90 -15.06
N LEU A 228 -6.47 20.30 -15.23
CA LEU A 228 -5.99 19.19 -14.41
C LEU A 228 -5.20 19.76 -13.24
N HIS A 229 -5.71 19.66 -12.02
CA HIS A 229 -5.04 20.25 -10.86
C HIS A 229 -4.47 19.20 -9.91
N HIS A 230 -3.25 19.47 -9.44
CA HIS A 230 -2.57 18.61 -8.48
C HIS A 230 -3.34 18.51 -7.16
N GLU A 231 -3.04 17.43 -6.46
CA GLU A 231 -3.40 17.19 -5.06
C GLU A 231 -2.27 16.36 -4.43
N GLN A 232 -2.27 16.25 -3.10
CA GLN A 232 -1.32 15.41 -2.36
C GLN A 232 0.15 15.80 -2.63
N GLY A 233 1.05 14.80 -2.74
CA GLY A 233 2.48 15.00 -2.80
C GLY A 233 3.03 15.19 -4.23
N LEU A 234 4.33 15.51 -4.28
CA LEU A 234 5.06 15.64 -5.55
C LEU A 234 5.08 14.31 -6.33
N GLY A 235 5.22 13.19 -5.62
CA GLY A 235 5.19 11.85 -6.21
C GLY A 235 3.87 11.52 -6.90
N ASP A 236 2.75 11.84 -6.25
CA ASP A 236 1.41 11.68 -6.83
C ASP A 236 1.27 12.50 -8.11
N THR A 237 1.76 13.74 -8.09
CA THR A 237 1.70 14.62 -9.27
C THR A 237 2.54 14.07 -10.41
N ILE A 238 3.80 13.66 -10.15
CA ILE A 238 4.68 13.03 -11.14
C ILE A 238 4.03 11.77 -11.71
N GLN A 239 3.37 10.96 -10.88
CA GLN A 239 2.72 9.74 -11.36
C GLN A 239 1.50 10.03 -12.22
N PHE A 240 0.53 10.81 -11.73
CA PHE A 240 -0.78 10.91 -12.39
C PHE A 240 -0.84 11.97 -13.50
N VAL A 241 0.18 12.82 -13.66
CA VAL A 241 0.24 13.77 -14.80
C VAL A 241 0.25 13.07 -16.16
N ARG A 242 0.60 11.78 -16.22
CA ARG A 242 0.43 10.93 -17.43
C ARG A 242 -0.99 10.96 -18.00
N TYR A 243 -2.00 11.23 -17.17
CA TYR A 243 -3.38 11.32 -17.63
C TYR A 243 -3.63 12.58 -18.47
N ALA A 244 -2.72 13.56 -18.52
CA ALA A 244 -2.80 14.68 -19.46
C ALA A 244 -2.84 14.17 -20.92
N ALA A 245 -1.96 13.24 -21.29
CA ALA A 245 -1.98 12.58 -22.60
C ALA A 245 -3.28 11.80 -22.85
N VAL A 246 -3.81 11.12 -21.83
CA VAL A 246 -5.09 10.39 -21.92
C VAL A 246 -6.25 11.38 -22.16
N LEU A 247 -6.26 12.53 -21.50
CA LEU A 247 -7.27 13.58 -21.69
C LEU A 247 -7.21 14.16 -23.12
N LYS A 248 -6.00 14.37 -23.68
CA LYS A 248 -5.85 14.75 -25.10
C LYS A 248 -6.44 13.69 -26.04
N GLN A 249 -6.19 12.40 -25.78
CA GLN A 249 -6.77 11.30 -26.56
C GLN A 249 -8.30 11.24 -26.43
N ARG A 250 -8.85 11.73 -25.32
CA ARG A 250 -10.30 11.86 -25.08
C ARG A 250 -10.92 13.12 -25.71
N GLY A 251 -10.16 13.84 -26.53
CA GLY A 251 -10.65 14.99 -27.29
C GLY A 251 -10.50 16.33 -26.57
N ALA A 252 -9.69 16.44 -25.51
CA ALA A 252 -9.37 17.74 -24.94
C ALA A 252 -8.69 18.63 -25.99
N GLY A 253 -9.26 19.81 -26.25
CA GLY A 253 -8.63 20.80 -27.13
C GLY A 253 -7.37 21.34 -26.47
N ARG A 254 -7.44 21.60 -25.16
CA ARG A 254 -6.33 22.11 -24.35
C ARG A 254 -6.34 21.50 -22.94
N VAL A 255 -5.19 21.05 -22.47
CA VAL A 255 -4.98 20.55 -21.10
C VAL A 255 -4.07 21.52 -20.37
N VAL A 256 -4.64 22.20 -19.38
CA VAL A 256 -3.91 23.09 -18.47
C VAL A 256 -3.61 22.31 -17.20
N VAL A 257 -2.35 22.19 -16.81
CA VAL A 257 -1.94 21.51 -15.58
C VAL A 257 -1.57 22.54 -14.52
N LYS A 258 -2.32 22.56 -13.41
CA LYS A 258 -1.94 23.28 -12.20
C LYS A 258 -1.08 22.38 -11.33
N THR A 259 0.15 22.78 -10.99
CA THR A 259 1.12 21.97 -10.25
C THR A 259 1.86 22.77 -9.17
N GLN A 260 2.53 22.05 -8.25
CA GLN A 260 3.41 22.66 -7.25
C GLN A 260 4.63 23.29 -7.94
N LYS A 261 5.09 24.44 -7.41
CA LYS A 261 6.25 25.19 -7.95
C LYS A 261 7.51 24.33 -8.22
N PRO A 262 7.90 23.37 -7.36
CA PRO A 262 9.06 22.52 -7.61
C PRO A 262 8.99 21.67 -8.90
N LEU A 263 7.79 21.40 -9.44
CA LEU A 263 7.60 20.53 -10.59
C LEU A 263 7.43 21.29 -11.91
N MET A 264 7.35 22.62 -11.90
CA MET A 264 7.07 23.44 -13.08
C MET A 264 8.04 23.16 -14.23
N GLN A 265 9.34 23.10 -13.95
CA GLN A 265 10.37 22.87 -14.97
C GLN A 265 10.36 21.42 -15.45
N LEU A 266 10.22 20.46 -14.54
CA LEU A 266 10.14 19.05 -14.86
C LEU A 266 8.95 18.74 -15.79
N LEU A 267 7.76 19.21 -15.43
CA LEU A 267 6.53 18.92 -16.16
C LEU A 267 6.41 19.70 -17.47
N ALA A 268 7.25 20.70 -17.74
CA ALA A 268 7.25 21.43 -19.01
C ALA A 268 7.50 20.53 -20.23
N THR A 269 8.01 19.33 -19.99
CA THR A 269 8.29 18.30 -20.99
C THR A 269 7.29 17.14 -20.94
N GLY A 270 6.24 17.27 -20.13
CA GLY A 270 5.23 16.24 -19.91
C GLY A 270 4.31 16.06 -21.11
N GLU A 271 4.04 14.81 -21.48
CA GLU A 271 3.21 14.51 -22.64
C GLU A 271 1.74 14.89 -22.43
N GLY A 272 1.15 15.53 -23.45
CA GLY A 272 -0.24 15.95 -23.44
C GLY A 272 -0.55 17.19 -22.59
N ILE A 273 0.47 17.87 -22.07
CA ILE A 273 0.32 19.14 -21.34
C ILE A 273 0.46 20.30 -22.34
N ASP A 274 -0.56 21.14 -22.47
CA ASP A 274 -0.52 22.32 -23.35
C ASP A 274 -0.08 23.58 -22.58
N GLU A 275 -0.36 23.66 -21.28
CA GLU A 275 0.06 24.78 -20.42
C GLU A 275 0.25 24.36 -18.96
N LEU A 276 1.24 24.96 -18.29
CA LEU A 276 1.52 24.76 -16.86
C LEU A 276 1.31 26.04 -16.07
N VAL A 277 0.71 25.89 -14.91
CA VAL A 277 0.46 26.98 -13.96
C VAL A 277 0.85 26.53 -12.57
N CYS A 278 1.54 27.38 -11.81
CA CYS A 278 1.83 27.11 -10.40
C CYS A 278 0.70 27.63 -9.49
N ASP A 279 0.69 27.22 -8.22
CA ASP A 279 -0.39 27.54 -7.28
C ASP A 279 -0.67 29.05 -7.10
N ASP A 280 0.38 29.87 -7.17
CA ASP A 280 0.31 31.32 -6.93
C ASP A 280 -0.03 32.12 -8.20
N ALA A 281 -0.10 31.46 -9.36
CA ALA A 281 -0.35 32.12 -10.63
C ALA A 281 -1.84 32.19 -10.97
N ALA A 282 -2.23 33.24 -11.70
CA ALA A 282 -3.58 33.37 -12.23
C ALA A 282 -3.87 32.23 -13.21
N LEU A 283 -5.03 31.59 -13.07
CA LEU A 283 -5.43 30.51 -13.96
C LEU A 283 -5.89 31.09 -15.31
N PRO A 284 -5.45 30.51 -16.44
CA PRO A 284 -6.05 30.82 -17.74
C PRO A 284 -7.51 30.36 -17.78
N PRO A 285 -8.32 30.81 -18.76
CA PRO A 285 -9.69 30.30 -18.92
C PRO A 285 -9.71 28.78 -19.19
N PHE A 286 -10.64 28.07 -18.56
CA PHE A 286 -10.92 26.65 -18.76
C PHE A 286 -12.43 26.38 -18.68
N ASP A 287 -12.89 25.30 -19.35
CA ASP A 287 -14.31 24.95 -19.45
C ASP A 287 -14.75 23.95 -18.36
N VAL A 288 -13.83 23.05 -17.97
CA VAL A 288 -14.04 22.03 -16.93
C VAL A 288 -12.76 21.84 -16.13
N HIS A 289 -12.85 21.28 -14.91
CA HIS A 289 -11.66 20.93 -14.12
C HIS A 289 -11.75 19.51 -13.56
N VAL A 290 -10.62 18.94 -13.16
CA VAL A 290 -10.59 17.64 -12.47
C VAL A 290 -9.34 17.52 -11.59
N PRO A 291 -9.46 16.97 -10.36
CA PRO A 291 -8.30 16.58 -9.57
C PRO A 291 -7.56 15.42 -10.21
N ILE A 292 -6.23 15.49 -10.17
CA ILE A 292 -5.40 14.54 -10.92
C ILE A 292 -5.57 13.07 -10.49
N LEU A 293 -5.86 12.78 -9.22
CA LEU A 293 -6.14 11.40 -8.75
C LEU A 293 -7.60 10.98 -8.90
N SER A 294 -8.52 11.88 -9.26
CA SER A 294 -9.91 11.51 -9.60
C SER A 294 -10.04 11.01 -11.04
N VAL A 295 -9.09 11.35 -11.93
CA VAL A 295 -9.11 10.91 -13.34
C VAL A 295 -9.14 9.38 -13.49
N PRO A 296 -8.30 8.59 -12.81
CA PRO A 296 -8.36 7.14 -12.90
C PRO A 296 -9.74 6.55 -12.58
N GLY A 297 -10.42 7.09 -11.56
CA GLY A 297 -11.74 6.65 -11.14
C GLY A 297 -12.84 7.00 -12.12
N ILE A 298 -12.85 8.25 -12.62
CA ILE A 298 -13.75 8.71 -13.68
C ILE A 298 -13.61 7.84 -14.93
N LEU A 299 -12.36 7.48 -15.28
CA LEU A 299 -12.06 6.65 -16.44
C LEU A 299 -12.17 5.14 -16.19
N LYS A 300 -12.51 4.72 -14.96
CA LYS A 300 -12.60 3.31 -14.53
C LYS A 300 -11.33 2.52 -14.85
N THR A 301 -10.17 3.08 -14.49
CA THR A 301 -8.87 2.46 -14.74
C THR A 301 -8.77 1.11 -14.03
N THR A 302 -8.38 0.08 -14.78
CA THR A 302 -8.10 -1.30 -14.35
C THR A 302 -6.68 -1.68 -14.77
N PHE A 303 -6.19 -2.86 -14.39
CA PHE A 303 -4.88 -3.36 -14.86
C PHE A 303 -4.70 -3.26 -16.39
N ASP A 304 -5.75 -3.53 -17.18
CA ASP A 304 -5.69 -3.49 -18.64
C ASP A 304 -5.66 -2.08 -19.24
N SER A 305 -6.00 -1.07 -18.45
CA SER A 305 -6.18 0.32 -18.90
C SER A 305 -5.31 1.32 -18.15
N ILE A 306 -4.47 0.87 -17.22
CA ILE A 306 -3.42 1.70 -16.62
C ILE A 306 -2.56 2.27 -17.76
N PRO A 307 -2.40 3.61 -17.86
CA PRO A 307 -1.52 4.21 -18.85
C PRO A 307 -0.05 4.00 -18.45
N GLY A 308 0.45 2.77 -18.63
CA GLY A 308 1.81 2.35 -18.26
C GLY A 308 2.90 2.73 -19.27
N GLN A 309 2.55 3.44 -20.34
CA GLN A 309 3.52 3.88 -21.36
C GLN A 309 4.49 4.90 -20.74
N VAL A 310 5.79 4.63 -20.89
CA VAL A 310 6.89 5.48 -20.43
C VAL A 310 7.94 5.62 -21.54
N PRO A 311 8.76 6.68 -21.55
CA PRO A 311 8.66 7.87 -20.69
C PRO A 311 7.46 8.75 -21.07
N TYR A 312 6.93 9.49 -20.10
CA TYR A 312 5.94 10.57 -20.34
C TYR A 312 6.42 11.93 -19.79
N ILE A 313 7.65 11.97 -19.26
CA ILE A 313 8.41 13.16 -18.88
C ILE A 313 9.82 13.01 -19.48
N HIS A 314 10.35 14.08 -20.06
CA HIS A 314 11.61 14.02 -20.81
C HIS A 314 12.61 15.08 -20.27
N PRO A 315 13.73 14.70 -19.64
CA PRO A 315 14.72 15.70 -19.21
C PRO A 315 15.33 16.45 -20.40
N ASP A 316 15.82 17.67 -20.18
CA ASP A 316 16.50 18.46 -21.22
C ASP A 316 17.69 17.66 -21.81
N PRO A 317 17.71 17.37 -23.13
CA PRO A 317 18.80 16.65 -23.77
C PRO A 317 20.19 17.26 -23.55
N LYS A 318 20.29 18.58 -23.38
CA LYS A 318 21.55 19.28 -23.09
C LYS A 318 22.05 18.93 -21.69
N LEU A 319 21.15 18.84 -20.71
CA LEU A 319 21.51 18.40 -19.36
C LEU A 319 21.89 16.93 -19.35
N VAL A 320 21.18 16.09 -20.10
CA VAL A 320 21.56 14.67 -20.26
C VAL A 320 22.99 14.56 -20.80
N ALA A 321 23.37 15.33 -21.82
CA ALA A 321 24.73 15.34 -22.36
C ALA A 321 25.77 15.88 -21.35
N LYS A 322 25.48 17.00 -20.67
CA LYS A 322 26.33 17.57 -19.61
C LYS A 322 26.62 16.53 -18.53
N TRP A 323 25.59 15.85 -18.03
CA TRP A 323 25.73 14.85 -16.98
C TRP A 323 26.42 13.58 -17.48
N LYS A 324 26.24 13.19 -18.75
CA LYS A 324 27.00 12.10 -19.37
C LYS A 324 28.50 12.33 -19.28
N GLU A 325 28.96 13.51 -19.69
CA GLU A 325 30.38 13.90 -19.62
C GLU A 325 30.87 13.92 -18.17
N ARG A 326 30.07 14.48 -17.26
CA ARG A 326 30.40 14.56 -15.83
C ARG A 326 30.52 13.18 -15.17
N LEU A 327 29.67 12.23 -15.57
CA LEU A 327 29.63 10.88 -15.03
C LEU A 327 30.68 9.96 -15.67
N ALA A 328 31.23 10.31 -16.83
CA ALA A 328 32.23 9.50 -17.54
C ALA A 328 33.51 9.26 -16.73
N LYS A 329 33.83 10.12 -15.75
CA LYS A 329 34.98 9.94 -14.85
C LYS A 329 34.78 8.83 -13.80
N TYR A 330 33.55 8.33 -13.64
CA TYR A 330 33.24 7.25 -12.71
C TYR A 330 33.09 5.94 -13.49
N GLU A 331 34.03 5.03 -13.30
CA GLU A 331 33.94 3.68 -13.86
C GLU A 331 33.00 2.79 -13.03
N GLY A 332 32.53 1.70 -13.64
CA GLY A 332 31.64 0.74 -12.99
C GLY A 332 30.16 1.02 -13.18
N PHE A 333 29.35 0.20 -12.49
CA PHE A 333 27.90 0.18 -12.52
C PHE A 333 27.32 1.26 -11.59
N LYS A 334 26.64 2.24 -12.17
CA LYS A 334 26.25 3.49 -11.50
C LYS A 334 24.81 3.41 -11.02
N ILE A 335 24.62 3.56 -9.71
CA ILE A 335 23.32 3.43 -9.06
C ILE A 335 22.97 4.73 -8.34
N GLY A 336 21.85 5.34 -8.70
CA GLY A 336 21.30 6.49 -7.99
C GLY A 336 20.47 6.03 -6.81
N ILE A 337 20.67 6.60 -5.62
CA ILE A 337 19.99 6.17 -4.41
C ILE A 337 19.31 7.33 -3.67
N SER A 338 18.11 7.06 -3.17
CA SER A 338 17.48 7.85 -2.10
C SER A 338 16.94 6.86 -1.06
N TRP A 339 16.79 7.31 0.19
CA TRP A 339 16.52 6.39 1.29
C TRP A 339 15.43 6.88 2.25
N GLN A 340 15.09 8.16 2.24
CA GLN A 340 14.13 8.73 3.18
C GLN A 340 13.20 9.75 2.50
N GLY A 341 11.93 9.77 2.90
CA GLY A 341 10.99 10.82 2.49
C GLY A 341 10.92 11.96 3.51
N SER A 342 9.79 12.65 3.56
CA SER A 342 9.56 13.69 4.58
C SER A 342 9.03 13.06 5.86
N PRO A 343 9.63 13.29 7.04
CA PRO A 343 9.10 12.86 8.33
C PRO A 343 7.70 13.43 8.64
N ASP A 344 7.33 14.55 8.03
CA ASP A 344 6.00 15.15 8.17
C ASP A 344 4.89 14.29 7.54
N PHE A 345 5.27 13.35 6.67
CA PHE A 345 4.34 12.36 6.14
C PHE A 345 4.14 11.23 7.15
N HIS A 346 2.89 11.06 7.61
CA HIS A 346 2.52 10.13 8.68
C HIS A 346 2.94 8.65 8.50
N ALA A 347 3.18 8.19 7.26
CA ALA A 347 3.63 6.83 6.98
C ALA A 347 5.12 6.74 6.59
N ASP A 348 5.87 7.84 6.69
CA ASP A 348 7.26 7.88 6.22
C ASP A 348 8.17 6.93 6.99
N ALA A 349 7.97 6.84 8.31
CA ALA A 349 8.74 5.95 9.18
C ALA A 349 8.70 4.47 8.75
N GLN A 350 7.65 4.03 8.04
CA GLN A 350 7.53 2.65 7.56
C GLN A 350 8.22 2.41 6.22
N ARG A 351 8.27 3.42 5.35
CA ARG A 351 8.84 3.30 4.01
C ARG A 351 10.30 3.77 3.93
N SER A 352 10.74 4.58 4.89
CA SER A 352 12.10 5.10 4.94
C SER A 352 13.08 4.03 5.40
N ILE A 353 14.23 4.02 4.74
CA ILE A 353 15.25 2.98 4.82
C ILE A 353 16.48 3.63 5.47
N PRO A 354 16.99 3.09 6.59
CA PRO A 354 18.28 3.54 7.12
C PRO A 354 19.39 3.37 6.08
N LEU A 355 20.18 4.41 5.82
CA LEU A 355 21.19 4.43 4.75
C LEU A 355 22.20 3.28 4.88
N ARG A 356 22.51 2.84 6.11
CA ARG A 356 23.39 1.68 6.37
C ARG A 356 23.01 0.41 5.60
N HIS A 357 21.74 0.19 5.26
CA HIS A 357 21.34 -1.02 4.52
C HIS A 357 21.87 -1.03 3.08
N PHE A 358 22.16 0.14 2.49
CA PHE A 358 22.78 0.26 1.17
C PHE A 358 24.24 -0.23 1.14
N ALA A 359 24.88 -0.48 2.30
CA ALA A 359 26.22 -1.07 2.36
C ALA A 359 26.30 -2.40 1.60
N ARG A 360 25.22 -3.21 1.61
CA ARG A 360 25.15 -4.47 0.85
C ARG A 360 25.22 -4.26 -0.66
N VAL A 361 24.54 -3.22 -1.14
CA VAL A 361 24.57 -2.84 -2.56
C VAL A 361 25.94 -2.25 -2.91
N ALA A 362 26.51 -1.43 -2.03
CA ALA A 362 27.85 -0.88 -2.21
C ALA A 362 28.95 -1.96 -2.25
N ALA A 363 28.75 -3.09 -1.56
CA ALA A 363 29.68 -4.21 -1.52
C ALA A 363 29.72 -5.04 -2.81
N VAL A 364 28.73 -4.89 -3.71
CA VAL A 364 28.72 -5.54 -5.01
C VAL A 364 29.92 -5.02 -5.85
N PRO A 365 30.83 -5.89 -6.34
CA PRO A 365 32.01 -5.44 -7.07
C PRO A 365 31.67 -4.59 -8.29
N GLY A 366 32.35 -3.45 -8.41
CA GLY A 366 32.15 -2.52 -9.53
C GLY A 366 30.96 -1.56 -9.38
N VAL A 367 30.20 -1.60 -8.28
CA VAL A 367 29.12 -0.65 -8.02
C VAL A 367 29.65 0.71 -7.54
N ARG A 368 28.96 1.77 -7.96
CA ARG A 368 29.12 3.15 -7.49
C ARG A 368 27.76 3.74 -7.14
N LEU A 369 27.64 4.27 -5.93
CA LEU A 369 26.39 4.88 -5.45
C LEU A 369 26.43 6.40 -5.62
N PHE A 370 25.32 6.97 -6.10
CA PHE A 370 25.14 8.40 -6.32
C PHE A 370 23.97 8.92 -5.50
N ASN A 371 24.17 10.01 -4.76
CA ASN A 371 23.19 10.57 -3.86
C ASN A 371 22.07 11.34 -4.61
N PHE A 372 20.82 10.88 -4.48
CA PHE A 372 19.61 11.61 -4.84
C PHE A 372 18.78 12.07 -3.64
N GLN A 373 19.19 11.75 -2.41
CA GLN A 373 18.55 12.23 -1.19
C GLN A 373 18.71 13.74 -1.06
N LYS A 374 17.62 14.42 -0.68
CA LYS A 374 17.60 15.85 -0.40
C LYS A 374 16.84 16.13 0.89
N GLY A 375 17.28 17.14 1.62
CA GLY A 375 16.66 17.53 2.88
C GLY A 375 16.84 16.46 3.94
N PHE A 376 15.73 15.94 4.47
CA PHE A 376 15.73 14.95 5.54
C PHE A 376 16.49 13.67 5.16
N GLY A 377 17.22 13.10 6.12
CA GLY A 377 18.00 11.90 5.93
C GLY A 377 19.41 12.13 5.39
N THR A 378 19.72 13.32 4.86
CA THR A 378 21.07 13.62 4.35
C THR A 378 22.14 13.61 5.44
N GLU A 379 21.77 13.91 6.68
CA GLU A 379 22.62 13.79 7.88
C GLU A 379 23.15 12.35 8.11
N GLN A 380 22.51 11.33 7.53
CA GLN A 380 22.99 9.94 7.62
C GLN A 380 24.28 9.71 6.82
N LEU A 381 24.61 10.57 5.85
CA LEU A 381 25.87 10.48 5.10
C LEU A 381 27.08 10.70 6.01
N ASP A 382 26.98 11.66 6.94
CA ASP A 382 28.04 11.95 7.91
C ASP A 382 28.22 10.78 8.89
N ALA A 383 27.13 10.06 9.18
CA ALA A 383 27.13 8.89 10.06
C ALA A 383 27.74 7.63 9.45
N LEU A 384 28.01 7.60 8.13
CA LEU A 384 28.61 6.44 7.47
C LEU A 384 30.04 6.16 7.93
N ASN A 385 30.78 7.16 8.43
CA ASN A 385 32.14 7.00 8.94
C ASN A 385 33.10 6.22 8.02
N GLY A 386 32.89 6.28 6.70
CA GLY A 386 33.70 5.58 5.70
C GLY A 386 33.36 4.10 5.46
N GLU A 387 32.24 3.59 5.98
CA GLU A 387 31.78 2.20 5.72
C GLU A 387 31.62 1.92 4.22
N PHE A 388 31.09 2.88 3.46
CA PHE A 388 31.05 2.87 2.00
C PHE A 388 30.93 4.30 1.45
N GLU A 389 31.25 4.47 0.17
CA GLU A 389 31.19 5.77 -0.50
C GLU A 389 29.85 6.00 -1.18
N VAL A 390 29.27 7.19 -0.97
CA VAL A 390 28.15 7.71 -1.75
C VAL A 390 28.57 9.02 -2.39
N ILE A 391 28.63 9.04 -3.72
CA ILE A 391 29.05 10.20 -4.50
C ILE A 391 27.93 11.24 -4.48
N SER A 392 28.22 12.42 -3.95
CA SER A 392 27.30 13.56 -3.99
C SER A 392 27.81 14.65 -4.92
N PHE A 393 26.87 15.28 -5.63
CA PHE A 393 27.10 16.50 -6.39
C PHE A 393 26.78 17.76 -5.58
N GLY A 394 26.39 17.62 -4.31
CA GLY A 394 26.11 18.71 -3.39
C GLY A 394 25.07 19.70 -3.92
N GLU A 395 25.27 20.98 -3.60
CA GLU A 395 24.41 22.09 -4.02
C GLU A 395 24.45 22.39 -5.53
N GLU A 396 25.27 21.69 -6.32
CA GLU A 396 25.30 21.84 -7.78
C GLU A 396 24.04 21.23 -8.43
N LEU A 397 23.47 20.19 -7.80
CA LEU A 397 22.37 19.41 -8.36
C LEU A 397 21.03 20.13 -8.23
N ASP A 398 20.35 20.33 -9.36
CA ASP A 398 19.09 21.07 -9.52
C ASP A 398 19.18 22.57 -9.18
N ARG A 399 20.39 23.14 -9.26
CA ARG A 399 20.64 24.56 -8.98
C ARG A 399 20.05 25.48 -10.04
N ASP A 400 20.34 25.20 -11.32
CA ASP A 400 20.12 26.15 -12.41
C ASP A 400 18.72 26.04 -13.03
N PHE A 401 18.14 24.83 -13.03
CA PHE A 401 16.87 24.51 -13.70
C PHE A 401 15.76 24.13 -12.72
N GLY A 402 15.97 24.36 -11.42
CA GLY A 402 15.04 24.00 -10.36
C GLY A 402 15.00 22.49 -10.05
N PRO A 403 14.21 22.09 -9.03
CA PRO A 403 14.18 20.73 -8.53
C PRO A 403 13.89 19.68 -9.61
N PHE A 404 14.52 18.51 -9.47
CA PHE A 404 14.36 17.28 -10.27
C PHE A 404 14.92 17.29 -11.70
N MET A 405 15.21 18.41 -12.34
CA MET A 405 15.62 18.42 -13.75
C MET A 405 17.02 17.81 -13.99
N ASP A 406 18.03 18.20 -13.18
CA ASP A 406 19.33 17.54 -13.20
C ASP A 406 19.21 16.10 -12.71
N THR A 407 18.39 15.84 -11.69
CA THR A 407 18.13 14.48 -11.19
C THR A 407 17.62 13.56 -12.31
N ALA A 408 16.63 14.01 -13.09
CA ALA A 408 16.07 13.30 -14.24
C ALA A 408 17.12 13.09 -15.34
N ALA A 409 17.95 14.10 -15.61
CA ALA A 409 19.03 14.01 -16.59
C ALA A 409 20.15 13.03 -16.15
N ILE A 410 20.47 13.00 -14.86
CA ILE A 410 21.41 12.03 -14.28
C ILE A 410 20.84 10.63 -14.40
N MET A 411 19.55 10.40 -14.06
CA MET A 411 18.90 9.10 -14.17
C MET A 411 19.02 8.48 -15.59
N LYS A 412 19.02 9.31 -16.64
CA LYS A 412 19.24 8.83 -18.03
C LYS A 412 20.66 8.34 -18.32
N ASN A 413 21.62 8.64 -17.45
CA ASN A 413 23.02 8.26 -17.56
C ASN A 413 23.48 7.26 -16.48
N LEU A 414 22.55 6.80 -15.63
CA LEU A 414 22.79 5.77 -14.64
C LEU A 414 22.29 4.40 -15.14
N ASP A 415 22.85 3.34 -14.58
CA ASP A 415 22.46 1.96 -14.90
C ASP A 415 21.23 1.51 -14.10
N LEU A 416 21.02 2.09 -12.91
CA LEU A 416 19.92 1.77 -12.02
C LEU A 416 19.60 2.92 -11.06
N VAL A 417 18.34 2.98 -10.61
CA VAL A 417 17.92 3.78 -9.45
C VAL A 417 17.37 2.84 -8.37
N ILE A 418 17.71 3.07 -7.10
CA ILE A 418 17.14 2.36 -5.96
C ILE A 418 16.57 3.37 -4.98
N ALA A 419 15.26 3.31 -4.72
CA ALA A 419 14.59 4.24 -3.83
C ALA A 419 13.41 3.60 -3.09
N PRO A 420 12.99 4.13 -1.93
CA PRO A 420 11.69 3.84 -1.36
C PRO A 420 10.58 4.54 -2.15
N ASP A 421 9.32 4.27 -1.76
CA ASP A 421 8.12 4.89 -2.32
C ASP A 421 8.05 6.41 -2.08
N THR A 422 8.75 7.17 -2.91
CA THR A 422 8.95 8.62 -2.82
C THR A 422 8.87 9.26 -4.21
N SER A 423 8.96 10.59 -4.30
CA SER A 423 9.01 11.26 -5.61
C SER A 423 10.16 10.77 -6.50
N MET A 424 11.26 10.26 -5.93
CA MET A 424 12.41 9.78 -6.71
C MET A 424 12.09 8.52 -7.52
N ILE A 425 11.36 7.56 -6.95
CA ILE A 425 11.01 6.35 -7.69
C ILE A 425 9.98 6.64 -8.78
N HIS A 426 9.03 7.53 -8.50
CA HIS A 426 8.06 7.97 -9.51
C HIS A 426 8.74 8.75 -10.64
N LEU A 427 9.73 9.59 -10.33
CA LEU A 427 10.53 10.27 -11.34
C LEU A 427 11.29 9.27 -12.21
N ALA A 428 11.98 8.31 -11.60
CA ALA A 428 12.71 7.27 -12.32
C ALA A 428 11.79 6.51 -13.29
N GLY A 429 10.61 6.11 -12.83
CA GLY A 429 9.60 5.49 -13.68
C GLY A 429 9.08 6.40 -14.78
N ALA A 430 8.79 7.67 -14.48
CA ALA A 430 8.25 8.64 -15.45
C ALA A 430 9.21 8.96 -16.60
N VAL A 431 10.52 8.98 -16.32
CA VAL A 431 11.57 9.17 -17.33
C VAL A 431 12.07 7.85 -17.93
N ALA A 432 11.42 6.72 -17.62
CA ALA A 432 11.79 5.38 -18.07
C ALA A 432 13.24 4.98 -17.74
N ALA A 433 13.74 5.37 -16.56
CA ALA A 433 15.00 4.85 -16.03
C ALA A 433 14.77 3.44 -15.43
N PRO A 434 15.72 2.50 -15.59
CA PRO A 434 15.68 1.24 -14.85
C PRO A 434 15.71 1.52 -13.35
N ALA A 435 14.80 0.93 -12.58
CA ALA A 435 14.78 1.13 -11.14
C ALA A 435 14.36 -0.10 -10.34
N ILE A 436 14.77 -0.12 -9.09
CA ILE A 436 14.28 -1.00 -8.03
C ILE A 436 13.62 -0.12 -6.97
N ILE A 437 12.43 -0.52 -6.54
CA ILE A 437 11.79 0.05 -5.36
C ILE A 437 11.91 -0.89 -4.19
N ALA A 438 12.43 -0.38 -3.08
CA ALA A 438 12.43 -1.07 -1.80
C ALA A 438 11.15 -0.66 -1.05
N LEU A 439 10.29 -1.64 -0.77
CA LEU A 439 8.97 -1.42 -0.22
C LEU A 439 8.85 -2.04 1.17
N SER A 440 8.14 -1.34 2.06
CA SER A 440 7.68 -1.86 3.34
C SER A 440 6.74 -3.06 3.14
N LEU A 441 6.51 -3.81 4.23
CA LEU A 441 5.56 -4.92 4.26
C LEU A 441 4.16 -4.48 3.81
N SER A 442 3.77 -3.27 4.23
CA SER A 442 2.51 -2.60 3.84
C SER A 442 2.81 -1.44 2.88
N PRO A 443 2.82 -1.70 1.57
CA PRO A 443 3.08 -0.66 0.57
C PRO A 443 1.83 0.21 0.33
N ASP A 444 2.04 1.36 -0.32
CA ASP A 444 0.95 2.09 -0.96
C ASP A 444 0.24 1.22 -2.02
N TRP A 445 -1.06 1.46 -2.19
CA TRP A 445 -1.95 0.69 -3.06
C TRP A 445 -1.48 0.63 -4.52
N ARG A 446 -0.67 1.60 -4.97
CA ARG A 446 -0.12 1.64 -6.34
C ARG A 446 0.86 0.52 -6.64
N TRP A 447 1.45 -0.08 -5.62
CA TRP A 447 2.48 -1.11 -5.77
C TRP A 447 1.97 -2.53 -5.59
N PHE A 448 0.72 -2.72 -5.16
CA PHE A 448 0.05 -4.00 -5.02
C PHE A 448 0.80 -5.02 -4.11
N LEU A 449 0.21 -6.19 -3.88
CA LEU A 449 0.76 -7.15 -2.91
C LEU A 449 1.52 -8.34 -3.51
N LYS A 450 1.03 -8.89 -4.63
CA LYS A 450 1.46 -10.21 -5.14
C LYS A 450 2.15 -10.10 -6.50
N ARG A 451 3.15 -9.24 -6.59
CA ARG A 451 3.96 -9.02 -7.80
C ARG A 451 5.29 -8.35 -7.51
N ASP A 452 6.24 -8.59 -8.40
CA ASP A 452 7.57 -7.97 -8.44
C ASP A 452 7.75 -6.98 -9.62
N ASP A 453 6.70 -6.78 -10.41
CA ASP A 453 6.62 -5.82 -11.52
C ASP A 453 5.69 -4.64 -11.19
N SER A 454 5.76 -3.56 -11.99
CA SER A 454 4.86 -2.41 -11.84
C SER A 454 4.04 -2.18 -13.13
N PRO A 455 2.71 -2.34 -13.08
CA PRO A 455 1.82 -1.94 -14.18
C PRO A 455 1.91 -0.43 -14.50
N TRP A 456 2.30 0.38 -13.52
CA TRP A 456 2.47 1.82 -13.70
C TRP A 456 3.81 2.19 -14.33
N TYR A 457 4.86 1.41 -14.06
CA TYR A 457 6.22 1.70 -14.49
C TYR A 457 6.93 0.40 -14.94
N PRO A 458 6.84 0.05 -16.23
CA PRO A 458 7.44 -1.19 -16.75
C PRO A 458 8.96 -1.32 -16.54
N THR A 459 9.66 -0.23 -16.24
CA THR A 459 11.10 -0.21 -15.96
C THR A 459 11.46 -0.44 -14.48
N VAL A 460 10.47 -0.60 -13.60
CA VAL A 460 10.63 -0.68 -12.14
C VAL A 460 10.35 -2.10 -11.65
N ARG A 461 11.29 -2.67 -10.88
CA ARG A 461 11.11 -3.94 -10.14
C ARG A 461 10.84 -3.68 -8.67
N LEU A 462 9.96 -4.48 -8.05
CA LEU A 462 9.51 -4.33 -6.67
C LEU A 462 10.20 -5.33 -5.73
N PHE A 463 10.77 -4.84 -4.63
CA PHE A 463 11.31 -5.66 -3.55
C PHE A 463 10.63 -5.29 -2.24
N ARG A 464 9.84 -6.23 -1.69
CA ARG A 464 9.02 -6.02 -0.50
C ARG A 464 9.62 -6.68 0.73
N GLN A 465 9.55 -6.02 1.88
CA GLN A 465 9.83 -6.65 3.17
C GLN A 465 8.93 -7.88 3.39
N GLN A 466 9.53 -8.98 3.84
CA GLN A 466 8.77 -10.16 4.31
C GLN A 466 8.33 -9.99 5.77
N THR A 467 9.16 -9.30 6.56
CA THR A 467 8.89 -8.96 7.96
C THR A 467 9.02 -7.45 8.11
N LEU A 468 8.04 -6.81 8.76
CA LEU A 468 8.03 -5.37 8.96
C LEU A 468 9.31 -4.91 9.67
N GLY A 469 10.02 -3.95 9.06
CA GLY A 469 11.26 -3.41 9.62
C GLY A 469 12.52 -4.21 9.28
N ASP A 470 12.41 -5.43 8.75
CA ASP A 470 13.57 -6.22 8.29
C ASP A 470 14.04 -5.77 6.91
N TRP A 471 14.74 -4.63 6.90
CA TRP A 471 15.41 -4.13 5.71
C TRP A 471 16.67 -4.93 5.36
N ASP A 472 17.26 -5.69 6.29
CA ASP A 472 18.47 -6.47 6.05
C ASP A 472 18.20 -7.63 5.07
N GLU A 473 17.10 -8.35 5.26
CA GLU A 473 16.61 -9.38 4.32
C GLU A 473 16.32 -8.77 2.94
N THR A 474 15.62 -7.64 2.90
CA THR A 474 15.23 -7.00 1.64
C THR A 474 16.44 -6.50 0.87
N PHE A 475 17.41 -5.88 1.54
CA PHE A 475 18.63 -5.39 0.90
C PHE A 475 19.61 -6.50 0.51
N THR A 476 19.50 -7.69 1.11
CA THR A 476 20.22 -8.88 0.62
C THR A 476 19.71 -9.27 -0.76
N ARG A 477 18.39 -9.43 -0.93
CA ARG A 477 17.79 -9.73 -2.25
C ARG A 477 18.01 -8.62 -3.28
N ILE A 478 17.99 -7.35 -2.86
CA ILE A 478 18.30 -6.24 -3.76
C ILE A 478 19.76 -6.31 -4.22
N ALA A 479 20.70 -6.60 -3.32
CA ALA A 479 22.12 -6.73 -3.68
C ALA A 479 22.35 -7.90 -4.66
N ASP A 480 21.68 -9.04 -4.45
CA ASP A 480 21.73 -10.18 -5.39
C ASP A 480 21.22 -9.77 -6.79
N ALA A 481 20.09 -9.08 -6.86
CA ALA A 481 19.53 -8.58 -8.13
C ALA A 481 20.42 -7.51 -8.80
N VAL A 482 21.16 -6.73 -8.02
CA VAL A 482 22.17 -5.79 -8.53
C VAL A 482 23.37 -6.56 -9.08
N GLN A 483 23.87 -7.57 -8.37
CA GLN A 483 24.97 -8.41 -8.82
C GLN A 483 24.66 -9.09 -10.16
N GLU A 484 23.45 -9.61 -10.34
CA GLU A 484 22.98 -10.16 -11.62
C GLU A 484 23.07 -9.15 -12.75
N ARG A 485 22.64 -7.90 -12.52
CA ARG A 485 22.71 -6.82 -13.52
C ARG A 485 24.15 -6.40 -13.83
N VAL A 486 25.02 -6.35 -12.82
CA VAL A 486 26.45 -6.07 -13.01
C VAL A 486 27.11 -7.15 -13.87
N ASN A 487 26.80 -8.43 -13.61
CA ASN A 487 27.34 -9.55 -14.37
C ASN A 487 26.87 -9.49 -15.84
N ALA A 488 25.58 -9.19 -16.06
CA ALA A 488 25.02 -9.02 -17.39
C ALA A 488 25.65 -7.83 -18.15
N ALA A 489 25.88 -6.70 -17.49
CA ALA A 489 26.52 -5.52 -18.08
C ALA A 489 28.01 -5.74 -18.40
N SER A 490 28.69 -6.58 -17.61
CA SER A 490 30.13 -6.86 -17.76
C SER A 490 30.43 -7.99 -18.76
N GLY A 491 29.41 -8.65 -19.31
CA GLY A 491 29.59 -9.81 -20.20
C GLY A 491 30.14 -11.07 -19.52
N LEU A 492 30.11 -11.13 -18.18
CA LEU A 492 30.60 -12.25 -17.35
C LEU A 492 29.53 -13.35 -17.17
N VAL A 493 28.60 -13.46 -18.11
CA VAL A 493 27.61 -14.54 -18.13
C VAL A 493 28.25 -15.72 -18.87
N ASP A 494 28.52 -16.81 -18.14
CA ASP A 494 28.84 -18.11 -18.75
C ASP A 494 27.79 -18.42 -19.81
N GLN A 495 28.26 -18.85 -20.98
CA GLN A 495 27.45 -19.05 -22.18
C GLN A 495 26.22 -19.91 -21.90
N VAL A 496 25.07 -19.25 -21.79
CA VAL A 496 23.78 -19.79 -22.23
C VAL A 496 23.35 -18.93 -23.41
N THR A 497 23.28 -19.58 -24.56
CA THR A 497 23.05 -19.00 -25.89
C THR A 497 21.78 -18.13 -25.96
N PRO A 498 21.80 -17.06 -26.77
CA PRO A 498 20.82 -15.98 -26.73
C PRO A 498 19.58 -16.33 -27.55
N ASN A 499 18.42 -15.79 -27.15
CA ASN A 499 17.40 -15.46 -28.13
C ASN A 499 16.92 -14.02 -27.92
N GLN A 500 17.46 -13.13 -28.75
CA GLN A 500 16.94 -11.79 -28.97
C GLN A 500 15.64 -11.90 -29.77
N GLN A 501 14.54 -11.40 -29.21
CA GLN A 501 13.68 -10.44 -29.90
C GLN A 501 12.67 -9.87 -28.90
N ALA A 502 12.91 -8.62 -28.52
CA ALA A 502 11.91 -7.77 -27.91
C ALA A 502 10.85 -7.45 -28.97
N THR A 503 9.60 -7.78 -28.69
CA THR A 503 8.43 -7.23 -29.36
C THR A 503 7.41 -6.75 -28.32
N THR A 504 6.80 -5.62 -28.65
CA THR A 504 5.73 -4.85 -27.99
C THR A 504 4.69 -5.69 -27.24
N PRO A 505 4.13 -5.26 -26.09
CA PRO A 505 3.09 -6.03 -25.40
C PRO A 505 1.75 -5.93 -26.15
N GLY A 506 1.60 -6.75 -27.19
CA GLY A 506 0.29 -7.28 -27.56
C GLY A 506 -0.08 -8.39 -26.57
N LYS A 507 -1.38 -8.61 -26.34
CA LYS A 507 -1.92 -9.73 -25.53
C LYS A 507 -1.03 -10.96 -25.64
N ALA A 508 -0.57 -11.51 -24.51
CA ALA A 508 0.18 -12.76 -24.48
C ALA A 508 -0.67 -13.89 -25.06
N THR A 509 -0.56 -14.08 -26.37
CA THR A 509 -0.96 -15.30 -27.06
C THR A 509 0.25 -16.23 -27.01
N MET A 510 0.08 -17.41 -26.42
CA MET A 510 0.97 -18.54 -26.67
C MET A 510 1.15 -18.66 -28.19
N THR A 511 2.36 -18.37 -28.69
CA THR A 511 2.73 -18.74 -30.05
C THR A 511 2.56 -20.25 -30.13
N GLN A 512 1.74 -20.73 -31.07
CA GLN A 512 1.56 -22.17 -31.31
C GLN A 512 2.94 -22.83 -31.31
N GLU A 513 3.11 -23.82 -30.42
CA GLU A 513 4.30 -24.66 -30.18
C GLU A 513 5.38 -24.18 -29.19
N ALA A 514 5.22 -23.10 -28.42
CA ALA A 514 6.13 -22.84 -27.30
C ALA A 514 5.86 -23.82 -26.13
N THR A 515 6.75 -24.79 -25.92
CA THR A 515 6.64 -25.75 -24.81
C THR A 515 7.36 -25.21 -23.57
N VAL A 516 6.64 -25.07 -22.45
CA VAL A 516 7.24 -24.70 -21.15
C VAL A 516 7.59 -26.00 -20.42
N ASN A 517 8.88 -26.25 -20.21
CA ASN A 517 9.36 -27.43 -19.47
C ASN A 517 9.74 -27.01 -18.05
N VAL A 518 9.06 -27.56 -17.06
CA VAL A 518 9.35 -27.36 -15.64
C VAL A 518 9.57 -28.74 -15.02
N GLU A 519 10.66 -28.88 -14.26
CA GLU A 519 10.90 -30.10 -13.51
C GLU A 519 9.92 -30.21 -12.34
N ILE A 520 9.33 -31.40 -12.16
CA ILE A 520 8.28 -31.64 -11.17
C ILE A 520 8.59 -32.91 -10.38
N ALA A 521 8.31 -32.89 -9.08
CA ALA A 521 8.46 -34.07 -8.24
C ALA A 521 7.45 -35.17 -8.69
N PRO A 522 7.85 -36.46 -8.78
CA PRO A 522 6.96 -37.54 -9.21
C PRO A 522 5.65 -37.65 -8.41
N GLY A 523 5.70 -37.38 -7.10
CA GLY A 523 4.52 -37.34 -6.23
C GLY A 523 3.51 -36.27 -6.64
N GLU A 524 3.97 -35.11 -7.11
CA GLU A 524 3.10 -34.03 -7.58
C GLU A 524 2.48 -34.37 -8.94
N LEU A 525 3.26 -34.99 -9.83
CA LEU A 525 2.76 -35.49 -11.12
C LEU A 525 1.63 -36.51 -10.91
N ILE A 526 1.86 -37.51 -10.04
CA ILE A 526 0.85 -38.55 -9.75
C ILE A 526 -0.37 -37.95 -9.05
N ASP A 527 -0.18 -37.04 -8.09
CA ASP A 527 -1.27 -36.35 -7.42
C ASP A 527 -2.19 -35.62 -8.42
N LYS A 528 -1.59 -34.86 -9.34
CA LYS A 528 -2.32 -34.15 -10.38
C LYS A 528 -3.11 -35.09 -11.28
N ILE A 529 -2.53 -36.23 -11.68
CA ILE A 529 -3.21 -37.27 -12.46
C ILE A 529 -4.44 -37.79 -11.70
N THR A 530 -4.29 -38.17 -10.42
CA THR A 530 -5.42 -38.71 -9.64
C THR A 530 -6.58 -37.71 -9.50
N ILE A 531 -6.30 -36.41 -9.35
CA ILE A 531 -7.33 -35.37 -9.34
C ILE A 531 -8.08 -35.30 -10.67
N LEU A 532 -7.35 -35.39 -11.79
CA LEU A 532 -7.93 -35.32 -13.13
C LEU A 532 -8.78 -36.57 -13.44
N GLU A 533 -8.39 -37.74 -12.96
CA GLU A 533 -9.23 -38.95 -13.01
C GLU A 533 -10.56 -38.75 -12.26
N ILE A 534 -10.52 -38.21 -11.03
CA ILE A 534 -11.73 -37.93 -10.26
C ILE A 534 -12.61 -36.90 -11.00
N LYS A 535 -12.00 -35.86 -11.58
CA LYS A 535 -12.72 -34.87 -12.39
C LYS A 535 -13.38 -35.48 -13.62
N LEU A 536 -12.76 -36.49 -14.24
CA LEU A 536 -13.33 -37.22 -15.38
C LEU A 536 -14.61 -37.96 -15.00
N GLU A 537 -14.69 -38.47 -13.77
CA GLU A 537 -15.83 -39.19 -13.22
C GLU A 537 -16.95 -38.26 -12.73
N ARG A 538 -16.60 -37.07 -12.21
CA ARG A 538 -17.54 -36.17 -11.50
C ARG A 538 -18.01 -34.94 -12.27
N ILE A 539 -17.26 -34.47 -13.26
CA ILE A 539 -17.67 -33.29 -14.06
C ILE A 539 -18.67 -33.72 -15.14
N THR A 540 -19.78 -33.00 -15.25
CA THR A 540 -20.82 -33.27 -16.28
C THR A 540 -20.73 -32.36 -17.50
N ASP A 541 -20.02 -31.24 -17.40
CA ASP A 541 -19.84 -30.27 -18.49
C ASP A 541 -18.90 -30.80 -19.58
N ALA A 542 -19.41 -30.90 -20.81
CA ALA A 542 -18.68 -31.51 -21.93
C ALA A 542 -17.41 -30.75 -22.35
N ALA A 543 -17.39 -29.41 -22.24
CA ALA A 543 -16.23 -28.60 -22.60
C ALA A 543 -15.12 -28.71 -21.54
N LYS A 544 -15.50 -28.74 -20.26
CA LYS A 544 -14.57 -28.99 -19.15
C LYS A 544 -13.99 -30.40 -19.21
N LEU A 545 -14.80 -31.40 -19.52
CA LEU A 545 -14.33 -32.79 -19.72
C LEU A 545 -13.33 -32.91 -20.87
N ALA A 546 -13.53 -32.18 -21.98
CA ALA A 546 -12.58 -32.16 -23.09
C ALA A 546 -11.20 -31.66 -22.64
N ASN A 547 -11.15 -30.58 -21.86
CA ASN A 547 -9.90 -30.05 -21.33
C ASN A 547 -9.23 -31.02 -20.33
N VAL A 548 -10.02 -31.62 -19.42
CA VAL A 548 -9.52 -32.61 -18.45
C VAL A 548 -8.90 -33.81 -19.17
N ARG A 549 -9.50 -34.29 -20.26
CA ARG A 549 -8.95 -35.41 -21.06
C ARG A 549 -7.61 -35.05 -21.70
N ILE A 550 -7.47 -33.85 -22.25
CA ILE A 550 -6.21 -33.40 -22.88
C ILE A 550 -5.10 -33.30 -21.84
N GLU A 551 -5.40 -32.70 -20.68
CA GLU A 551 -4.43 -32.55 -19.59
C GLU A 551 -4.03 -33.92 -19.02
N LEU A 552 -5.00 -34.80 -18.77
CA LEU A 552 -4.77 -36.16 -18.25
C LEU A 552 -3.90 -36.98 -19.21
N ASP A 553 -4.25 -37.06 -20.49
CA ASP A 553 -3.47 -37.80 -21.49
C ASP A 553 -2.03 -37.29 -21.59
N THR A 554 -1.83 -35.98 -21.49
CA THR A 554 -0.49 -35.38 -21.53
C THR A 554 0.34 -35.79 -20.32
N LEU A 555 -0.25 -35.76 -19.11
CA LEU A 555 0.45 -36.12 -17.88
C LEU A 555 0.66 -37.63 -17.74
N GLU A 556 -0.27 -38.47 -18.20
CA GLU A 556 -0.10 -39.93 -18.25
C GLU A 556 1.03 -40.32 -19.19
N ARG A 557 1.11 -39.72 -20.38
CA ARG A 557 2.24 -39.93 -21.30
C ARG A 557 3.57 -39.50 -20.68
N ALA A 558 3.59 -38.37 -19.96
CA ALA A 558 4.78 -37.92 -19.26
C ALA A 558 5.19 -38.88 -18.13
N ARG A 559 4.23 -39.36 -17.34
CA ARG A 559 4.42 -40.37 -16.29
C ARG A 559 4.99 -41.67 -16.87
N ASP A 560 4.35 -42.22 -17.90
CA ASP A 560 4.72 -43.52 -18.47
C ASP A 560 6.07 -43.48 -19.20
N ALA A 561 6.52 -42.30 -19.62
CA ALA A 561 7.83 -42.10 -20.23
C ALA A 561 8.99 -42.15 -19.22
N VAL A 562 8.74 -41.86 -17.93
CA VAL A 562 9.81 -41.67 -16.92
C VAL A 562 9.66 -42.53 -15.68
N LEU A 563 8.45 -43.00 -15.35
CA LEU A 563 8.19 -43.83 -14.17
C LEU A 563 8.00 -45.29 -14.55
N THR A 564 8.62 -46.18 -13.78
CA THR A 564 8.44 -47.63 -13.95
C THR A 564 7.33 -48.11 -13.01
N PRO A 565 6.28 -48.81 -13.50
CA PRO A 565 5.23 -49.35 -12.66
C PRO A 565 5.77 -50.34 -11.61
N SER A 566 5.23 -50.26 -10.39
CA SER A 566 5.52 -51.21 -9.31
C SER A 566 4.29 -51.37 -8.40
N PRO A 567 4.10 -52.53 -7.76
CA PRO A 567 3.00 -52.74 -6.82
C PRO A 567 2.95 -51.70 -5.69
N GLU A 568 4.12 -51.26 -5.22
CA GLU A 568 4.28 -50.24 -4.18
C GLU A 568 3.80 -48.86 -4.67
N LEU A 569 4.19 -48.46 -5.89
CA LEU A 569 3.75 -47.21 -6.50
C LEU A 569 2.26 -47.20 -6.79
N ASP A 570 1.71 -48.33 -7.26
CA ASP A 570 0.26 -48.49 -7.48
C ASP A 570 -0.52 -48.38 -6.17
N GLY A 571 0.04 -48.93 -5.08
CA GLY A 571 -0.53 -48.84 -3.74
C GLY A 571 -0.59 -47.40 -3.23
N LEU A 572 0.49 -46.63 -3.39
CA LEU A 572 0.54 -45.20 -3.01
C LEU A 572 -0.38 -44.35 -3.89
N THR A 573 -0.43 -44.61 -5.20
CA THR A 573 -1.30 -43.90 -6.15
C THR A 573 -2.78 -44.09 -5.80
N LYS A 574 -3.20 -45.31 -5.43
CA LYS A 574 -4.58 -45.58 -4.98
C LYS A 574 -4.92 -44.86 -3.68
N GLN A 575 -4.01 -44.82 -2.72
CA GLN A 575 -4.20 -44.09 -1.46
C GLN A 575 -4.33 -42.58 -1.73
N LEU A 576 -3.50 -42.05 -2.60
CA LEU A 576 -3.53 -40.63 -2.99
C LEU A 576 -4.84 -40.26 -3.69
N LYS A 577 -5.32 -41.11 -4.61
CA LYS A 577 -6.64 -40.95 -5.24
C LYS A 577 -7.76 -40.98 -4.19
N SER A 578 -7.73 -41.92 -3.25
CA SER A 578 -8.73 -42.01 -2.19
C SER A 578 -8.78 -40.77 -1.29
N ILE A 579 -7.63 -40.18 -0.94
CA ILE A 579 -7.59 -38.92 -0.19
C ILE A 579 -8.14 -37.75 -1.01
N ASN A 580 -7.82 -37.69 -2.31
CA ASN A 580 -8.36 -36.67 -3.20
C ASN A 580 -9.89 -36.80 -3.38
N GLU A 581 -10.45 -38.01 -3.39
CA GLU A 581 -11.90 -38.24 -3.37
C GLU A 581 -12.53 -37.72 -2.06
N GLN A 582 -11.92 -38.02 -0.91
CA GLN A 582 -12.40 -37.53 0.39
C GLN A 582 -12.36 -36.00 0.47
N LEU A 583 -11.28 -35.37 -0.02
CA LEU A 583 -11.17 -33.92 -0.09
C LEU A 583 -12.27 -33.31 -0.96
N TRP A 584 -12.61 -33.95 -2.09
CA TRP A 584 -13.72 -33.51 -2.94
C TRP A 584 -15.05 -33.51 -2.19
N GLU A 585 -15.37 -34.58 -1.45
CA GLU A 585 -16.60 -34.65 -0.65
C GLU A 585 -16.63 -33.56 0.44
N ILE A 586 -15.52 -33.36 1.15
CA ILE A 586 -15.41 -32.31 2.18
C ILE A 586 -15.64 -30.93 1.56
N GLU A 587 -15.04 -30.65 0.39
CA GLU A 587 -15.25 -29.37 -0.31
C GLU A 587 -16.70 -29.17 -0.77
N ASP A 588 -17.37 -30.23 -1.23
CA ASP A 588 -18.79 -30.15 -1.60
C ASP A 588 -19.68 -29.88 -0.37
N ASP A 589 -19.42 -30.56 0.76
CA ASP A 589 -20.10 -30.30 2.03
C ASP A 589 -19.87 -28.86 2.53
N ILE A 590 -18.66 -28.31 2.36
CA ILE A 590 -18.34 -26.91 2.69
C ILE A 590 -19.14 -25.97 1.79
N ARG A 591 -19.18 -26.22 0.47
CA ARG A 591 -19.96 -25.40 -0.48
C ARG A 591 -21.45 -25.41 -0.15
N ASP A 592 -21.97 -26.54 0.34
CA ASP A 592 -23.36 -26.64 0.77
C ASP A 592 -23.63 -25.81 2.03
N CYS A 593 -22.70 -25.82 2.99
CA CYS A 593 -22.76 -24.93 4.16
C CYS A 593 -22.70 -23.45 3.75
N GLU A 594 -21.81 -23.07 2.82
CA GLU A 594 -21.71 -21.70 2.29
C GLU A 594 -22.99 -21.25 1.59
N ARG A 595 -23.60 -22.10 0.77
CA ARG A 595 -24.89 -21.81 0.10
C ARG A 595 -26.01 -21.64 1.12
N ALA A 596 -26.01 -22.43 2.19
CA ALA A 596 -26.95 -22.32 3.29
C ALA A 596 -26.65 -21.15 4.24
N LYS A 597 -25.47 -20.53 4.13
CA LYS A 597 -24.92 -19.54 5.08
C LYS A 597 -24.85 -20.09 6.52
N ASP A 598 -24.62 -21.39 6.66
CA ASP A 598 -24.46 -22.07 7.94
C ASP A 598 -22.97 -22.25 8.25
N PHE A 599 -22.44 -21.39 9.12
CA PHE A 599 -21.04 -21.39 9.53
C PHE A 599 -20.87 -21.91 10.97
N GLY A 600 -21.78 -22.76 11.42
CA GLY A 600 -21.75 -23.37 12.75
C GLY A 600 -20.66 -24.44 12.92
N GLU A 601 -20.84 -25.28 13.92
CA GLU A 601 -19.88 -26.33 14.33
C GLU A 601 -19.48 -27.27 13.18
N LYS A 602 -20.47 -27.71 12.37
CA LYS A 602 -20.23 -28.56 11.19
C LYS A 602 -19.27 -27.93 10.19
N PHE A 603 -19.42 -26.62 9.90
CA PHE A 603 -18.53 -25.91 8.97
C PHE A 603 -17.10 -25.86 9.50
N VAL A 604 -16.94 -25.58 10.79
CA VAL A 604 -15.61 -25.56 11.45
C VAL A 604 -14.96 -26.94 11.44
N GLU A 605 -15.71 -28.01 11.68
CA GLU A 605 -15.22 -29.39 11.61
C GLU A 605 -14.79 -29.79 10.19
N LEU A 606 -15.57 -29.43 9.18
CA LEU A 606 -15.22 -29.66 7.78
C LEU A 606 -13.96 -28.89 7.38
N ALA A 607 -13.86 -27.61 7.75
CA ALA A 607 -12.68 -26.80 7.49
C ALA A 607 -11.41 -27.38 8.15
N ARG A 608 -11.52 -27.90 9.39
CA ARG A 608 -10.42 -28.62 10.06
C ARG A 608 -10.05 -29.92 9.35
N SER A 609 -11.03 -30.63 8.82
CA SER A 609 -10.82 -31.89 8.09
C SER A 609 -10.07 -31.69 6.77
N VAL A 610 -10.20 -30.52 6.12
CA VAL A 610 -9.40 -30.15 4.94
C VAL A 610 -7.89 -30.15 5.27
N TYR A 611 -7.49 -29.57 6.40
CA TYR A 611 -6.09 -29.56 6.82
C TYR A 611 -5.57 -30.98 7.06
N LYS A 612 -6.30 -31.78 7.86
CA LYS A 612 -5.92 -33.18 8.15
C LYS A 612 -5.79 -34.04 6.89
N SER A 613 -6.67 -33.86 5.92
CA SER A 613 -6.63 -34.59 4.65
C SER A 613 -5.50 -34.10 3.73
N ASN A 614 -5.21 -32.81 3.70
CA ASN A 614 -4.08 -32.26 2.95
C ASN A 614 -2.73 -32.70 3.53
N ASP A 615 -2.62 -32.87 4.85
CA ASP A 615 -1.40 -33.38 5.49
C ASP A 615 -1.13 -34.84 5.08
N LYS A 616 -2.17 -35.68 5.12
CA LYS A 616 -2.09 -37.06 4.63
C LYS A 616 -1.73 -37.13 3.15
N ARG A 617 -2.33 -36.25 2.33
CA ARG A 617 -2.01 -36.13 0.90
C ARG A 617 -0.55 -35.77 0.68
N ALA A 618 -0.02 -34.80 1.42
CA ALA A 618 1.38 -34.40 1.33
C ALA A 618 2.34 -35.51 1.77
N ALA A 619 2.02 -36.25 2.84
CA ALA A 619 2.78 -37.41 3.28
C ALA A 619 2.86 -38.49 2.19
N LEU A 620 1.73 -38.83 1.55
CA LEU A 620 1.70 -39.80 0.44
C LEU A 620 2.53 -39.34 -0.75
N LYS A 621 2.50 -38.05 -1.12
CA LYS A 621 3.37 -37.51 -2.18
C LYS A 621 4.86 -37.61 -1.82
N ARG A 622 5.22 -37.38 -0.55
CA ARG A 622 6.58 -37.57 -0.05
C ARG A 622 7.01 -39.03 -0.12
N ASP A 623 6.13 -39.96 0.23
CA ASP A 623 6.41 -41.40 0.14
C ASP A 623 6.64 -41.82 -1.32
N VAL A 624 5.85 -41.30 -2.27
CA VAL A 624 6.08 -41.49 -3.71
C VAL A 624 7.44 -40.95 -4.15
N ASN A 625 7.78 -39.72 -3.75
CA ASN A 625 9.07 -39.10 -4.09
C ASN A 625 10.24 -39.91 -3.53
N THR A 626 10.11 -40.40 -2.29
CA THR A 626 11.13 -41.22 -1.61
C THR A 626 11.29 -42.57 -2.29
N LEU A 627 10.17 -43.26 -2.61
CA LEU A 627 10.16 -44.54 -3.32
C LEU A 627 10.89 -44.44 -4.68
N LEU A 628 10.73 -43.32 -5.38
CA LEU A 628 11.30 -43.09 -6.70
C LEU A 628 12.67 -42.41 -6.68
N GLY A 629 13.24 -42.15 -5.51
CA GLY A 629 14.55 -41.51 -5.37
C GLY A 629 14.61 -40.08 -5.92
N SER A 630 13.49 -39.35 -5.88
CA SER A 630 13.41 -37.97 -6.34
C SER A 630 14.28 -37.05 -5.48
N HIS A 631 15.11 -36.22 -6.11
CA HIS A 631 15.85 -35.16 -5.43
C HIS A 631 14.97 -33.94 -5.11
N LEU A 632 13.79 -33.86 -5.73
CA LEU A 632 12.73 -32.92 -5.37
C LEU A 632 11.82 -33.59 -4.36
N VAL A 633 11.92 -33.17 -3.09
CA VAL A 633 11.05 -33.61 -2.01
C VAL A 633 10.32 -32.39 -1.47
N GLU A 634 9.00 -32.41 -1.52
CA GLU A 634 8.18 -31.36 -0.95
C GLU A 634 8.26 -31.40 0.58
N GLU A 635 8.87 -30.38 1.19
CA GLU A 635 8.85 -30.15 2.62
C GLU A 635 7.69 -29.22 2.98
N LYS A 636 6.73 -29.77 3.73
CA LYS A 636 5.68 -29.01 4.39
C LYS A 636 5.78 -29.25 5.89
N SER A 637 5.78 -28.15 6.65
CA SER A 637 5.80 -28.12 8.11
C SER A 637 4.37 -27.98 8.61
N TYR A 638 3.79 -29.05 9.11
CA TYR A 638 2.57 -28.98 9.90
C TYR A 638 2.78 -29.87 11.13
N SER A 639 2.96 -29.22 12.26
CA SER A 639 2.90 -29.84 13.59
C SER A 639 1.53 -30.48 13.78
N ASP A 640 1.51 -31.64 14.46
CA ASP A 640 0.28 -32.34 14.82
C ASP A 640 -0.67 -31.39 15.57
N TYR A 641 -1.71 -30.91 14.89
CA TYR A 641 -2.89 -30.38 15.55
C TYR A 641 -3.71 -31.59 16.02
N GLU A 642 -3.36 -32.14 17.19
CA GLU A 642 -4.22 -33.07 17.95
C GLU A 642 -5.52 -32.37 18.38
#